data_AF-A0A917VGN3-F1
#
_entry.id   AF-A0A917VGN3-F1
#
_cell.length_a   1.000
_cell.length_b   1.000
_cell.length_c   1.000
_cell.angle_alpha   90.00
_cell.angle_beta   90.00
_cell.angle_gamma   90.00
#
_symmetry.space_group_name_H-M   'P 1'
#
loop_
_entity.id
_entity.type
_entity.pdbx_description
1 polymer ?
#
loop_
_entity_poly.entity_id
_entity_poly.type
_entity_poly.pdbx_seq_one_letter_code
_entity_poly.pdbx_strand_id
1 'polypeptide(L)'
;MSDRLFYDRRDAGRALAGLLDHYRGRPGLLVLALPRGGAPVGYEVARALGAPLDVFVTRTLGVPGQEDLAMGAIAGDGEIALDDDVVRGLAIPPEVVEHVASWEGREIAHWERHFRQGAPARPVEGREVILVDDGLATGSALKAALKALRRLRPARVVVALPACSAATHDELREMADEVVIATTPSPFFVPDTSYWEYAEVTLEDVRDLLRASATSAPARAAAQGPGEVAALRAEAVPVQNAAPAAQVLFDLVGDARFVLIGGASHGTHEFHAARAALTRRLIEERGFCAVAVQADWPDAYRVNRYVHGHGADRTAEEALRGFEAFPRWMWRNAVVLDFVGWLREHNDGAPSGRAGFYGLDVHGAHRGVHEIVAYLEGTDPEAAARAREQYAAFDHIGPEDRPYGFSPACRDGGGDEEEMITWLLERRRAAAHATREGGLLPQDELFAAQLDEAAMWEAGEHFRSLLRGRISAWNHRDRHMATTLDTLAAHLGRQRGSPAKIVVWAHDAHAGDASATEAACRGEVNLGRLVREEHGDACRIIGMTTYTGAVTAAGEWGGEPRRTWLRPALSDSVEELFHEVGEKRFLVWFAAAPRSSDVLRSARPQRMIPAVYRPRSERGRHYFRARLRDEFDAVLHFDETRAVEPLDGAGEWELGPLPRDFPSGA
;
A
#
# COMPACT_ATOMS: atom_id res chain seq x y z
N MET A 1 -11.89 -14.02 2.43
CA MET A 1 -10.52 -14.20 1.89
C MET A 1 -9.62 -13.34 2.74
N SER A 2 -8.50 -13.87 3.23
CA SER A 2 -7.84 -13.35 4.43
C SER A 2 -6.90 -12.18 4.14
N ASP A 3 -7.20 -11.03 4.72
CA ASP A 3 -6.45 -9.79 4.60
C ASP A 3 -5.23 -9.75 5.54
N ARG A 4 -4.24 -10.59 5.25
CA ARG A 4 -3.05 -10.87 6.09
C ARG A 4 -1.86 -10.02 5.66
N LEU A 5 -1.35 -9.17 6.56
CA LEU A 5 -0.23 -8.27 6.28
C LEU A 5 1.14 -8.85 6.62
N PHE A 6 1.28 -9.47 7.78
CA PHE A 6 2.54 -9.96 8.29
C PHE A 6 2.72 -11.42 7.89
N TYR A 7 3.95 -11.84 7.57
CA TYR A 7 4.23 -13.24 7.33
C TYR A 7 4.07 -14.06 8.62
N ASP A 8 4.77 -13.67 9.68
CA ASP A 8 4.72 -14.28 11.01
C ASP A 8 4.86 -13.22 12.13
N ARG A 9 4.89 -13.66 13.39
CA ARG A 9 5.07 -12.75 14.55
C ARG A 9 6.43 -12.05 14.57
N ARG A 10 7.48 -12.65 14.02
CA ARG A 10 8.80 -12.00 13.98
C ARG A 10 8.81 -10.90 12.93
N ASP A 11 8.16 -11.12 11.79
CA ASP A 11 7.94 -10.12 10.76
C ASP A 11 7.18 -8.91 11.31
N ALA A 12 6.07 -9.16 12.02
CA ALA A 12 5.36 -8.13 12.76
C ALA A 12 6.24 -7.37 13.77
N GLY A 13 7.10 -8.08 14.52
CA GLY A 13 8.04 -7.47 15.46
C GLY A 13 9.08 -6.57 14.79
N ARG A 14 9.65 -7.00 13.65
CA ARG A 14 10.55 -6.17 12.84
C ARG A 14 9.83 -4.93 12.30
N ALA A 15 8.60 -5.10 11.84
CA ALA A 15 7.78 -4.01 11.35
C ALA A 15 7.49 -2.96 12.43
N LEU A 16 7.12 -3.42 13.63
CA LEU A 16 6.84 -2.59 14.78
C LEU A 16 8.11 -1.88 15.30
N ALA A 17 9.26 -2.55 15.26
CA ALA A 17 10.54 -1.97 15.63
C ALA A 17 10.92 -0.75 14.77
N GLY A 18 10.63 -0.77 13.46
CA GLY A 18 10.86 0.38 12.57
C GLY A 18 10.02 1.61 12.93
N LEU A 19 8.80 1.41 13.44
CA LEU A 19 7.96 2.51 13.95
C LEU A 19 8.50 3.07 15.27
N LEU A 20 9.15 2.22 16.08
CA LEU A 20 9.73 2.56 17.37
C LEU A 20 11.19 3.03 17.28
N ASP A 21 11.76 3.23 16.09
CA ASP A 21 13.21 3.47 15.93
C ASP A 21 13.74 4.69 16.71
N HIS A 22 12.88 5.68 16.97
CA HIS A 22 13.18 6.85 17.79
C HIS A 22 13.41 6.55 19.29
N TYR A 23 13.20 5.30 19.73
CA TYR A 23 13.56 4.77 21.05
C TYR A 23 14.93 4.07 21.08
N ARG A 24 15.56 3.86 19.92
CA ARG A 24 16.81 3.10 19.81
C ARG A 24 17.91 3.69 20.70
N GLY A 25 18.57 2.82 21.47
CA GLY A 25 19.70 3.19 22.31
C GLY A 25 19.34 4.07 23.51
N ARG A 26 18.05 4.30 23.81
CA ARG A 26 17.66 5.09 24.99
C ARG A 26 18.07 4.39 26.29
N PRO A 27 18.79 5.06 27.19
CA PRO A 27 19.20 4.46 28.45
C PRO A 27 17.99 4.20 29.35
N GLY A 28 17.91 3.00 29.93
CA GLY A 28 16.84 2.63 30.85
C GLY A 28 15.55 2.13 30.21
N LEU A 29 15.47 2.08 28.88
CA LEU A 29 14.34 1.49 28.15
C LEU A 29 14.18 0.01 28.49
N LEU A 30 12.96 -0.46 28.66
CA LEU A 30 12.62 -1.86 28.92
C LEU A 30 11.48 -2.29 27.99
N VAL A 31 11.66 -3.43 27.29
CA VAL A 31 10.59 -4.04 26.50
C VAL A 31 9.97 -5.16 27.31
N LEU A 32 8.67 -5.08 27.53
CA LEU A 32 7.86 -6.10 28.20
C LEU A 32 6.91 -6.74 27.19
N ALA A 33 7.01 -8.04 26.99
CA ALA A 33 6.09 -8.78 26.15
C ALA A 33 4.97 -9.44 26.96
N LEU A 34 3.73 -9.36 26.47
CA LEU A 34 2.63 -10.18 26.97
C LEU A 34 2.75 -11.61 26.41
N PRO A 35 2.89 -12.64 27.25
CA PRO A 35 3.01 -14.01 26.76
C PRO A 35 1.63 -14.62 26.43
N ARG A 36 1.57 -15.61 25.54
CA ARG A 36 2.71 -16.20 24.81
C ARG A 36 3.00 -15.47 23.50
N GLY A 37 1.95 -15.01 22.83
CA GLY A 37 1.97 -14.43 21.50
C GLY A 37 2.87 -13.21 21.32
N GLY A 38 2.87 -12.28 22.29
CA GLY A 38 3.69 -11.07 22.24
C GLY A 38 5.21 -11.31 22.37
N ALA A 39 5.66 -12.48 22.84
CA ALA A 39 7.09 -12.72 23.11
C ALA A 39 7.96 -12.72 21.83
N PRO A 40 7.62 -13.42 20.73
CA PRO A 40 8.32 -13.28 19.46
C PRO A 40 8.37 -11.86 18.90
N VAL A 41 7.28 -11.09 19.05
CA VAL A 41 7.20 -9.68 18.60
C VAL A 41 8.13 -8.81 19.45
N GLY A 42 8.00 -8.90 20.77
CA GLY A 42 8.80 -8.16 21.74
C GLY A 42 10.29 -8.46 21.62
N TYR A 43 10.67 -9.69 21.27
CA TYR A 43 12.06 -10.05 21.01
C TYR A 43 12.68 -9.26 19.87
N GLU A 44 12.00 -9.14 18.73
CA GLU A 44 12.51 -8.37 17.59
C GLU A 44 12.56 -6.87 17.91
N VAL A 45 11.56 -6.34 18.62
CA VAL A 45 11.55 -4.95 19.10
C VAL A 45 12.73 -4.68 20.04
N ALA A 46 12.91 -5.51 21.07
CA ALA A 46 14.00 -5.37 22.03
C ALA A 46 15.39 -5.43 21.36
N ARG A 47 15.57 -6.40 20.46
CA ARG A 47 16.80 -6.59 19.69
C ARG A 47 17.12 -5.38 18.81
N ALA A 48 16.14 -4.83 18.10
CA ALA A 48 16.32 -3.69 17.22
C ALA A 48 16.62 -2.39 17.99
N LEU A 49 15.93 -2.15 19.11
CA LEU A 49 16.11 -0.95 19.94
C LEU A 49 17.36 -1.01 20.83
N GLY A 50 17.97 -2.19 20.97
CA GLY A 50 19.09 -2.42 21.89
C GLY A 50 18.67 -2.38 23.36
N ALA A 51 17.41 -2.77 23.65
CA ALA A 51 16.82 -2.76 24.97
C ALA A 51 16.68 -4.17 25.55
N PRO A 52 16.72 -4.35 26.88
CA PRO A 52 16.41 -5.62 27.52
C PRO A 52 14.95 -6.04 27.26
N LEU A 53 14.75 -7.33 26.98
CA LEU A 53 13.45 -7.99 26.98
C LEU A 53 13.16 -8.64 28.34
N ASP A 54 11.91 -8.58 28.78
CA ASP A 54 11.31 -9.46 29.79
C ASP A 54 9.83 -9.72 29.42
N VAL A 55 9.18 -10.61 30.15
CA VAL A 55 7.73 -10.86 30.03
C VAL A 55 6.96 -10.20 31.16
N PHE A 56 5.78 -9.68 30.84
CA PHE A 56 4.82 -9.19 31.83
C PHE A 56 3.63 -10.14 31.87
N VAL A 57 3.59 -10.99 32.90
CA VAL A 57 2.57 -12.03 33.02
C VAL A 57 1.38 -11.49 33.78
N THR A 58 0.20 -11.53 33.15
CA THR A 58 -1.04 -11.02 33.71
C THR A 58 -2.19 -11.97 33.45
N ARG A 59 -3.19 -12.00 34.34
CA ARG A 59 -4.42 -12.76 34.15
C ARG A 59 -5.64 -11.93 34.53
N THR A 60 -6.71 -12.12 33.78
CA THR A 60 -8.00 -11.47 34.03
C THR A 60 -8.70 -12.15 35.20
N LEU A 61 -9.27 -11.35 36.10
CA LEU A 61 -10.12 -11.82 37.19
C LEU A 61 -11.57 -11.80 36.69
N GLY A 62 -12.10 -12.96 36.32
CA GLY A 62 -13.51 -13.12 35.92
C GLY A 62 -14.46 -13.07 37.12
N VAL A 63 -15.68 -12.58 36.89
CA VAL A 63 -16.76 -12.67 37.88
C VAL A 63 -17.19 -14.14 38.00
N PRO A 64 -17.22 -14.74 39.21
CA PRO A 64 -17.64 -16.14 39.36
C PRO A 64 -19.05 -16.40 38.80
N GLY A 65 -19.19 -17.41 37.93
CA GLY A 65 -20.45 -17.72 37.25
C GLY A 65 -20.75 -16.87 36.01
N GLN A 66 -19.90 -15.89 35.70
CA GLN A 66 -19.87 -15.12 34.45
C GLN A 66 -18.40 -14.90 34.07
N GLU A 67 -17.68 -15.99 33.79
CA GLU A 67 -16.23 -15.96 33.63
C GLU A 67 -15.77 -15.04 32.47
N ASP A 68 -16.64 -14.79 31.49
CA ASP A 68 -16.42 -13.86 30.38
C ASP A 68 -16.48 -12.37 30.79
N LEU A 69 -17.10 -12.05 31.95
CA LEU A 69 -17.16 -10.69 32.50
C LEU A 69 -15.99 -10.46 33.46
N ALA A 70 -15.08 -9.56 33.09
CA ALA A 70 -13.92 -9.22 33.91
C ALA A 70 -14.28 -8.23 35.04
N MET A 71 -14.02 -8.59 36.30
CA MET A 71 -14.06 -7.66 37.44
C MET A 71 -12.70 -7.02 37.74
N GLY A 72 -11.63 -7.50 37.12
CA GLY A 72 -10.29 -6.95 37.30
C GLY A 72 -9.20 -7.79 36.64
N ALA A 73 -7.97 -7.60 37.10
CA ALA A 73 -6.80 -8.34 36.67
C ALA A 73 -5.72 -8.39 37.75
N ILE A 74 -4.82 -9.37 37.64
CA ILE A 74 -3.67 -9.56 38.51
C ILE A 74 -2.38 -9.72 37.69
N ALA A 75 -1.27 -9.17 38.18
CA ALA A 75 0.07 -9.31 37.61
C ALA A 75 1.03 -10.15 38.48
N GLY A 76 2.20 -10.48 37.92
CA GLY A 76 3.30 -11.27 38.53
C GLY A 76 3.71 -10.89 39.95
N ASP A 77 3.73 -9.60 40.24
CA ASP A 77 4.07 -9.02 41.54
C ASP A 77 2.95 -9.12 42.59
N GLY A 78 1.78 -9.63 42.20
CA GLY A 78 0.58 -9.68 43.03
C GLY A 78 -0.24 -8.39 43.01
N GLU A 79 0.10 -7.40 42.18
CA GLU A 79 -0.70 -6.19 42.03
C GLU A 79 -2.04 -6.50 41.36
N ILE A 80 -3.12 -6.09 42.02
CA ILE A 80 -4.49 -6.28 41.56
C ILE A 80 -5.06 -4.94 41.07
N ALA A 81 -5.62 -4.95 39.87
CA ALA A 81 -6.35 -3.83 39.30
C ALA A 81 -7.82 -4.22 39.10
N LEU A 82 -8.73 -3.55 39.81
CA LEU A 82 -10.16 -3.83 39.75
C LEU A 82 -10.88 -2.86 38.81
N ASP A 83 -12.03 -3.33 38.31
CA ASP A 83 -13.04 -2.50 37.68
C ASP A 83 -14.08 -2.09 38.74
N ASP A 84 -13.94 -0.87 39.26
CA ASP A 84 -14.76 -0.40 40.38
C ASP A 84 -16.25 -0.33 40.03
N ASP A 85 -16.61 -0.20 38.75
CA ASP A 85 -18.01 -0.11 38.32
C ASP A 85 -18.64 -1.51 38.26
N VAL A 86 -17.90 -2.52 37.80
CA VAL A 86 -18.34 -3.93 37.86
C VAL A 86 -18.43 -4.41 39.30
N VAL A 87 -17.39 -4.18 40.12
CA VAL A 87 -17.34 -4.62 41.52
C VAL A 87 -18.46 -3.98 42.33
N ARG A 88 -18.69 -2.67 42.19
CA ARG A 88 -19.78 -1.98 42.89
C ARG A 88 -21.16 -2.32 42.32
N GLY A 89 -21.29 -2.40 41.00
CA GLY A 89 -22.57 -2.68 40.32
C GLY A 89 -23.12 -4.07 40.61
N LEU A 90 -22.25 -5.06 40.77
CA LEU A 90 -22.62 -6.44 41.11
C LEU A 90 -22.50 -6.75 42.61
N ALA A 91 -22.11 -5.76 43.43
CA ALA A 91 -21.87 -5.89 44.86
C ALA A 91 -20.94 -7.08 45.21
N ILE A 92 -19.85 -7.20 44.45
CA ILE A 92 -18.89 -8.31 44.61
C ILE A 92 -18.14 -8.14 45.93
N PRO A 93 -18.20 -9.12 46.86
CA PRO A 93 -17.49 -9.04 48.13
C PRO A 93 -15.96 -9.07 47.93
N PRO A 94 -15.17 -8.32 48.71
CA PRO A 94 -13.70 -8.33 48.63
C PRO A 94 -13.10 -9.73 48.76
N GLU A 95 -13.71 -10.61 49.57
CA GLU A 95 -13.24 -11.98 49.79
C GLU A 95 -13.33 -12.83 48.52
N VAL A 96 -14.31 -12.54 47.65
CA VAL A 96 -14.46 -13.20 46.35
C VAL A 96 -13.35 -12.77 45.41
N VAL A 97 -13.05 -11.47 45.38
CA VAL A 97 -11.95 -10.91 44.59
C VAL A 97 -10.61 -11.53 45.01
N GLU A 98 -10.33 -11.57 46.31
CA GLU A 98 -9.12 -12.19 46.86
C GLU A 98 -9.04 -13.69 46.52
N HIS A 99 -10.16 -14.41 46.59
CA HIS A 99 -10.20 -15.83 46.24
C HIS A 99 -9.81 -16.05 44.77
N VAL A 100 -10.44 -15.33 43.83
CA VAL A 100 -10.13 -15.43 42.40
C VAL A 100 -8.69 -14.99 42.13
N ALA A 101 -8.24 -13.89 42.74
CA ALA A 101 -6.87 -13.39 42.60
C ALA A 101 -5.82 -14.42 43.09
N SER A 102 -6.08 -15.09 44.21
CA SER A 102 -5.19 -16.13 44.73
C SER A 102 -5.10 -17.33 43.80
N TRP A 103 -6.20 -17.69 43.13
CA TRP A 103 -6.27 -18.78 42.18
C TRP A 103 -5.46 -18.45 40.91
N GLU A 104 -5.75 -17.31 40.29
CA GLU A 104 -5.07 -16.84 39.08
C GLU A 104 -3.58 -16.54 39.35
N GLY A 105 -3.24 -16.03 40.53
CA GLY A 105 -1.86 -15.73 40.94
C GLY A 105 -0.96 -16.97 41.04
N ARG A 106 -1.50 -18.15 41.36
CA ARG A 106 -0.72 -19.41 41.35
C ARG A 106 -0.26 -19.80 39.95
N GLU A 107 -1.12 -19.60 38.95
CA GLU A 107 -0.78 -19.86 37.54
C GLU A 107 0.27 -18.87 37.04
N ILE A 108 0.13 -17.59 37.39
CA ILE A 108 1.14 -16.58 37.07
C ILE A 108 2.51 -16.98 37.63
N ALA A 109 2.58 -17.34 38.92
CA ALA A 109 3.82 -17.77 39.55
C ALA A 109 4.41 -19.05 38.93
N HIS A 110 3.58 -19.92 38.33
CA HIS A 110 4.06 -21.07 37.57
C HIS A 110 4.72 -20.64 36.25
N TRP A 111 4.06 -19.78 35.47
CA TRP A 111 4.58 -19.27 34.20
C TRP A 111 5.86 -18.44 34.38
N GLU A 112 5.90 -17.54 35.36
CA GLU A 112 7.08 -16.73 35.65
C GLU A 112 8.31 -17.59 36.00
N ARG A 113 8.11 -18.64 36.81
CA ARG A 113 9.18 -19.61 37.12
C ARG A 113 9.64 -20.36 35.87
N HIS A 114 8.73 -20.72 34.98
CA HIS A 114 9.08 -21.39 33.72
C HIS A 114 9.89 -20.46 32.80
N PHE A 115 9.41 -19.24 32.58
CA PHE A 115 10.02 -18.27 31.66
C PHE A 115 11.38 -17.76 32.15
N ARG A 116 11.47 -17.36 33.43
CA ARG A 116 12.68 -16.74 33.98
C ARG A 116 13.65 -17.74 34.60
N GLN A 117 13.26 -19.00 34.75
CA GLN A 117 14.09 -20.08 35.32
C GLN A 117 14.73 -19.73 36.68
N GLY A 118 14.00 -18.99 37.51
CA GLY A 118 14.48 -18.53 38.82
C GLY A 118 15.20 -17.17 38.81
N ALA A 119 15.40 -16.53 37.65
CA ALA A 119 15.83 -15.14 37.59
C ALA A 119 14.70 -14.19 38.05
N PRO A 120 15.02 -13.09 38.76
CA PRO A 120 14.03 -12.11 39.17
C PRO A 120 13.50 -11.31 37.96
N ALA A 121 12.26 -10.81 38.08
CA ALA A 121 11.70 -9.87 37.11
C ALA A 121 12.54 -8.59 37.02
N ARG A 122 12.60 -7.98 35.83
CA ARG A 122 13.30 -6.70 35.65
C ARG A 122 12.53 -5.56 36.34
N PRO A 123 13.22 -4.65 37.06
CA PRO A 123 12.55 -3.56 37.76
C PRO A 123 11.92 -2.57 36.79
N VAL A 124 10.67 -2.21 37.04
CA VAL A 124 9.86 -1.29 36.21
C VAL A 124 9.87 0.14 36.74
N GLU A 125 9.97 0.32 38.06
CA GLU A 125 9.86 1.64 38.71
C GLU A 125 10.83 2.66 38.09
N GLY A 126 10.29 3.82 37.69
CA GLY A 126 11.04 4.92 37.09
C GLY A 126 11.60 4.66 35.69
N ARG A 127 11.26 3.54 35.02
CA ARG A 127 11.71 3.25 33.65
C ARG A 127 10.70 3.64 32.57
N GLU A 128 11.20 3.88 31.38
CA GLU A 128 10.39 3.95 30.16
C GLU A 128 10.17 2.51 29.66
N VAL A 129 8.91 2.10 29.56
CA VAL A 129 8.51 0.72 29.25
C VAL A 129 7.72 0.68 27.95
N ILE A 130 8.09 -0.24 27.06
CA ILE A 130 7.31 -0.60 25.87
C ILE A 130 6.62 -1.94 26.14
N LEU A 131 5.30 -1.93 26.25
CA LEU A 131 4.47 -3.13 26.41
C LEU A 131 4.02 -3.63 25.03
N VAL A 132 4.38 -4.87 24.70
CA VAL A 132 4.21 -5.46 23.36
C VAL A 132 3.29 -6.69 23.42
N ASP A 133 2.40 -6.81 22.43
CA ASP A 133 1.60 -8.02 22.17
C ASP A 133 1.59 -8.34 20.66
N ASP A 134 1.03 -9.49 20.25
CA ASP A 134 0.95 -9.90 18.82
C ASP A 134 -0.30 -9.39 18.08
N GLY A 135 -1.31 -8.91 18.78
CA GLY A 135 -2.43 -8.17 18.22
C GLY A 135 -3.68 -8.31 19.08
N LEU A 136 -4.62 -7.37 18.99
CA LEU A 136 -5.75 -7.28 19.93
C LEU A 136 -7.06 -6.85 19.28
N ALA A 137 -8.09 -7.68 19.41
CA ALA A 137 -9.45 -7.35 18.97
C ALA A 137 -10.23 -6.52 19.99
N THR A 138 -10.25 -6.96 21.26
CA THR A 138 -10.97 -6.29 22.38
C THR A 138 -10.04 -5.69 23.44
N GLY A 139 -8.77 -6.13 23.47
CA GLY A 139 -7.71 -5.55 24.30
C GLY A 139 -7.81 -5.83 25.80
N SER A 140 -8.76 -6.65 26.29
CA SER A 140 -9.01 -6.81 27.74
C SER A 140 -7.78 -7.22 28.54
N ALA A 141 -6.99 -8.19 28.05
CA ALA A 141 -5.75 -8.64 28.70
C ALA A 141 -4.67 -7.54 28.73
N LEU A 142 -4.54 -6.75 27.67
CA LEU A 142 -3.62 -5.61 27.63
C LEU A 142 -4.07 -4.46 28.53
N LYS A 143 -5.37 -4.14 28.56
CA LYS A 143 -5.94 -3.12 29.46
C LYS A 143 -5.69 -3.50 30.92
N ALA A 144 -5.93 -4.77 31.25
CA ALA A 144 -5.57 -5.38 32.52
C ALA A 144 -4.08 -5.19 32.84
N ALA A 145 -3.21 -5.53 31.89
CA ALA A 145 -1.78 -5.37 32.04
C ALA A 145 -1.35 -3.91 32.24
N LEU A 146 -1.94 -2.96 31.51
CA LEU A 146 -1.66 -1.53 31.66
C LEU A 146 -2.06 -1.01 33.04
N LYS A 147 -3.23 -1.41 33.54
CA LYS A 147 -3.67 -1.01 34.89
C LYS A 147 -2.69 -1.52 35.96
N ALA A 148 -2.25 -2.79 35.87
CA ALA A 148 -1.28 -3.33 36.81
C ALA A 148 0.11 -2.66 36.65
N LEU A 149 0.58 -2.49 35.41
CA LEU A 149 1.87 -1.87 35.10
C LEU A 149 1.96 -0.43 35.61
N ARG A 150 0.87 0.34 35.58
CA ARG A 150 0.84 1.71 36.14
C ARG A 150 1.07 1.74 37.65
N ARG A 151 0.64 0.71 38.40
CA ARG A 151 0.85 0.59 39.86
C ARG A 151 2.33 0.38 40.20
N LEU A 152 3.11 -0.18 39.28
CA LEU A 152 4.57 -0.31 39.37
C LEU A 152 5.33 1.00 39.16
N ARG A 153 4.63 2.12 38.94
CA ARG A 153 5.19 3.48 38.80
C ARG A 153 6.33 3.57 37.75
N PRO A 154 6.13 3.10 36.51
CA PRO A 154 7.04 3.42 35.41
C PRO A 154 7.09 4.92 35.17
N ALA A 155 8.20 5.43 34.65
CA ALA A 155 8.30 6.82 34.24
C ALA A 155 7.41 7.11 33.02
N ARG A 156 7.26 6.12 32.13
CA ARG A 156 6.42 6.20 30.93
C ARG A 156 6.04 4.81 30.43
N VAL A 157 4.83 4.68 29.91
CA VAL A 157 4.26 3.46 29.33
C VAL A 157 3.88 3.70 27.88
N VAL A 158 4.55 2.97 26.99
CA VAL A 158 4.28 2.93 25.55
C VAL A 158 3.64 1.58 25.24
N VAL A 159 2.52 1.58 24.53
CA VAL A 159 1.92 0.34 23.99
C VAL A 159 2.36 0.19 22.55
N ALA A 160 2.81 -1.00 22.17
CA ALA A 160 3.20 -1.29 20.80
C ALA A 160 2.55 -2.59 20.29
N LEU A 161 1.78 -2.50 19.20
CA LEU A 161 1.01 -3.61 18.65
C LEU A 161 1.18 -3.72 17.13
N PRO A 162 1.32 -4.93 16.56
CA PRO A 162 1.30 -5.12 15.12
C PRO A 162 -0.06 -4.76 14.51
N ALA A 163 -1.15 -5.26 15.09
CA ALA A 163 -2.50 -5.03 14.60
C ALA A 163 -3.52 -4.91 15.74
N CYS A 164 -4.46 -3.97 15.64
CA CYS A 164 -5.61 -3.90 16.56
C CYS A 164 -6.86 -3.30 15.89
N SER A 165 -8.03 -3.42 16.53
CA SER A 165 -9.23 -2.73 16.07
C SER A 165 -9.13 -1.21 16.29
N ALA A 166 -9.80 -0.40 15.45
CA ALA A 166 -9.85 1.05 15.62
C ALA A 166 -10.44 1.47 16.98
N ALA A 167 -11.49 0.77 17.43
CA ALA A 167 -12.10 1.02 18.74
C ALA A 167 -11.10 0.77 19.89
N THR A 168 -10.35 -0.34 19.84
CA THR A 168 -9.32 -0.61 20.84
C THR A 168 -8.16 0.38 20.77
N HIS A 169 -7.79 0.86 19.59
CA HIS A 169 -6.79 1.91 19.46
C HIS A 169 -7.20 3.18 20.23
N ASP A 170 -8.44 3.65 20.06
CA ASP A 170 -8.92 4.86 20.73
C ASP A 170 -8.93 4.70 22.25
N GLU A 171 -9.41 3.55 22.76
CA GLU A 171 -9.39 3.24 24.19
C GLU A 171 -7.97 3.19 24.78
N LEU A 172 -7.00 2.63 24.04
CA LEU A 172 -5.62 2.52 24.52
C LEU A 172 -4.92 3.88 24.61
N ARG A 173 -5.29 4.84 23.76
CA ARG A 173 -4.73 6.22 23.80
C ARG A 173 -5.11 6.96 25.07
N GLU A 174 -6.19 6.55 25.74
CA GLU A 174 -6.58 7.13 27.03
C GLU A 174 -5.80 6.51 28.20
N MET A 175 -5.20 5.33 28.03
CA MET A 175 -4.55 4.56 29.10
C MET A 175 -3.02 4.62 29.09
N ALA A 176 -2.40 4.75 27.91
CA ALA A 176 -0.96 4.77 27.71
C ALA A 176 -0.44 6.18 27.41
N ASP A 177 0.84 6.44 27.66
CA ASP A 177 1.46 7.74 27.34
C ASP A 177 1.76 7.86 25.84
N GLU A 178 1.86 6.73 25.14
CA GLU A 178 1.95 6.63 23.68
C GLU A 178 1.43 5.27 23.22
N VAL A 179 0.79 5.23 22.05
CA VAL A 179 0.33 3.99 21.40
C VAL A 179 0.91 3.96 19.98
N VAL A 180 1.63 2.89 19.67
CA VAL A 180 2.26 2.65 18.36
C VAL A 180 1.66 1.39 17.76
N ILE A 181 0.86 1.55 16.71
CA ILE A 181 0.21 0.42 16.02
C ILE A 181 0.67 0.38 14.57
N ALA A 182 1.04 -0.81 14.07
CA ALA A 182 1.48 -0.94 12.68
C ALA A 182 0.32 -0.96 11.68
N THR A 183 -0.84 -1.53 12.03
CA THR A 183 -2.06 -1.44 11.21
C THR A 183 -3.33 -1.56 12.05
N THR A 184 -4.42 -0.92 11.61
CA THR A 184 -5.76 -1.03 12.23
C THR A 184 -6.77 -1.60 11.24
N PRO A 185 -6.72 -2.92 10.94
CA PRO A 185 -7.64 -3.57 10.02
C PRO A 185 -9.10 -3.40 10.43
N SER A 186 -10.01 -3.39 9.45
CA SER A 186 -11.45 -3.32 9.69
C SER A 186 -12.22 -4.13 8.64
N PRO A 187 -13.06 -5.10 9.04
CA PRO A 187 -13.34 -5.53 10.42
C PRO A 187 -12.20 -6.39 11.01
N PHE A 188 -11.97 -6.29 12.32
CA PHE A 188 -10.93 -7.05 13.03
C PHE A 188 -11.49 -7.80 14.23
N PHE A 189 -11.51 -9.13 14.15
CA PHE A 189 -12.13 -9.99 15.16
C PHE A 189 -11.11 -10.78 15.99
N VAL A 190 -9.99 -11.18 15.38
CA VAL A 190 -8.97 -12.04 15.99
C VAL A 190 -7.59 -11.68 15.43
N PRO A 191 -6.50 -11.81 16.21
CA PRO A 191 -5.16 -11.39 15.77
C PRO A 191 -4.60 -12.20 14.59
N ASP A 192 -4.97 -13.48 14.46
CA ASP A 192 -4.48 -14.40 13.45
C ASP A 192 -4.78 -13.97 12.00
N THR A 193 -5.83 -13.16 11.78
CA THR A 193 -6.20 -12.66 10.45
C THR A 193 -5.18 -11.71 9.85
N SER A 194 -4.30 -11.14 10.67
CA SER A 194 -3.19 -10.28 10.21
C SER A 194 -1.94 -11.07 9.82
N TYR A 195 -1.90 -12.39 10.04
CA TYR A 195 -0.72 -13.23 9.86
C TYR A 195 -0.91 -14.33 8.80
N TRP A 196 0.08 -14.51 7.95
CA TRP A 196 0.12 -15.63 7.00
C TRP A 196 0.39 -16.97 7.68
N GLU A 197 1.32 -16.97 8.61
CA GLU A 197 1.71 -18.08 9.46
C GLU A 197 1.52 -17.69 10.94
N TYR A 198 0.50 -18.27 11.56
CA TYR A 198 0.15 -18.03 12.96
C TYR A 198 0.36 -19.27 13.82
N ALA A 199 1.60 -19.77 13.84
CA ALA A 199 1.98 -20.95 14.61
C ALA A 199 1.72 -20.75 16.12
N GLU A 200 1.39 -21.82 16.85
CA GLU A 200 1.28 -21.75 18.30
C GLU A 200 2.64 -21.42 18.93
N VAL A 201 2.68 -20.44 19.83
CA VAL A 201 3.89 -20.12 20.61
C VAL A 201 3.86 -20.93 21.91
N THR A 202 4.83 -21.82 22.10
CA THR A 202 4.94 -22.69 23.28
C THR A 202 5.58 -21.97 24.48
N LEU A 203 5.54 -22.57 25.67
CA LEU A 203 6.24 -22.01 26.84
C LEU A 203 7.76 -22.04 26.64
N GLU A 204 8.25 -23.09 25.98
CA GLU A 204 9.64 -23.27 25.58
C GLU A 204 10.11 -22.17 24.63
N ASP A 205 9.29 -21.79 23.64
CA ASP A 205 9.62 -20.70 22.71
C ASP A 205 9.85 -19.37 23.44
N VAL A 206 8.94 -19.02 24.36
CA VAL A 206 9.06 -17.79 25.17
C VAL A 206 10.35 -17.79 25.98
N ARG A 207 10.64 -18.92 26.64
CA ARG A 207 11.86 -19.10 27.44
C ARG A 207 13.12 -18.95 26.59
N ASP A 208 13.14 -19.56 25.41
CA ASP A 208 14.31 -19.55 24.54
C ASP A 208 14.55 -18.14 23.94
N LEU A 209 13.49 -17.38 23.65
CA LEU A 209 13.58 -15.96 23.26
C LEU A 209 14.13 -15.07 24.38
N LEU A 210 13.68 -15.25 25.63
CA LEU A 210 14.21 -14.53 26.79
C LEU A 210 15.70 -14.82 27.02
N ARG A 211 16.10 -16.09 26.91
CA ARG A 211 17.51 -16.50 26.98
C ARG A 211 18.34 -15.89 25.86
N ALA A 212 17.85 -15.93 24.62
CA ALA A 212 18.52 -15.33 23.48
C ALA A 212 18.69 -13.81 23.65
N SER A 213 17.69 -13.10 24.21
CA SER A 213 17.79 -11.66 24.49
C SER A 213 18.85 -11.37 25.56
N ALA A 214 18.95 -12.21 26.60
CA ALA A 214 19.92 -12.01 27.69
C ALA A 214 21.39 -12.24 27.26
N THR A 215 21.64 -13.11 26.28
CA THR A 215 22.99 -13.39 25.74
C THR A 215 23.38 -12.45 24.61
N SER A 216 22.42 -11.76 24.02
CA SER A 216 22.67 -10.72 23.01
C SER A 216 23.24 -9.49 23.70
N ALA A 217 24.55 -9.24 23.56
CA ALA A 217 25.11 -7.92 23.89
C ALA A 217 24.32 -6.84 23.12
N PRO A 218 24.16 -5.61 23.65
CA PRO A 218 23.50 -4.53 22.91
C PRO A 218 24.25 -4.37 21.59
N ALA A 219 23.63 -4.82 20.51
CA ALA A 219 24.25 -4.83 19.21
C ALA A 219 24.52 -3.37 18.87
N ARG A 220 25.80 -2.99 18.90
CA ARG A 220 26.28 -1.75 18.32
C ARG A 220 25.94 -1.87 16.84
N ALA A 221 24.82 -1.25 16.45
CA ALA A 221 24.23 -1.22 15.12
C ALA A 221 24.85 -2.25 14.18
N ALA A 222 24.42 -3.52 14.29
CA ALA A 222 24.26 -4.24 13.05
C ALA A 222 23.08 -3.50 12.41
N ALA A 223 23.36 -2.68 11.39
CA ALA A 223 22.40 -2.46 10.31
C ALA A 223 21.73 -3.80 10.01
N GLN A 224 20.49 -3.82 9.55
CA GLN A 224 19.84 -5.06 9.10
C GLN A 224 20.77 -5.70 8.05
N GLY A 225 21.47 -6.77 8.45
CA GLY A 225 22.92 -6.88 8.24
C GLY A 225 23.46 -6.99 6.83
N PRO A 226 24.80 -6.95 6.67
CA PRO A 226 25.49 -7.33 5.43
C PRO A 226 25.01 -8.65 4.81
N GLY A 227 24.24 -9.50 5.51
CA GLY A 227 23.58 -10.68 4.97
C GLY A 227 22.36 -10.41 4.07
N GLU A 228 21.45 -9.47 4.41
CA GLU A 228 20.27 -9.17 3.58
C GLU A 228 20.71 -8.46 2.29
N VAL A 229 21.53 -7.42 2.43
CA VAL A 229 22.12 -6.69 1.32
C VAL A 229 23.01 -7.60 0.45
N ALA A 230 23.82 -8.49 1.04
CA ALA A 230 24.60 -9.44 0.25
C ALA A 230 23.75 -10.48 -0.47
N ALA A 231 22.64 -10.93 0.14
CA ALA A 231 21.70 -11.83 -0.52
C ALA A 231 21.10 -11.18 -1.77
N LEU A 232 20.61 -9.93 -1.63
CA LEU A 232 20.09 -9.14 -2.75
C LEU A 232 21.16 -8.87 -3.80
N ARG A 233 22.35 -8.39 -3.39
CA ARG A 233 23.46 -8.11 -4.30
C ARG A 233 23.89 -9.33 -5.11
N ALA A 234 23.84 -10.52 -4.52
CA ALA A 234 24.26 -11.75 -5.19
C ALA A 234 23.25 -12.25 -6.24
N GLU A 235 22.01 -11.78 -6.22
CA GLU A 235 20.93 -12.22 -7.12
C GLU A 235 20.31 -11.08 -7.94
N ALA A 236 20.73 -9.84 -7.70
CA ALA A 236 20.37 -8.68 -8.50
C ALA A 236 20.93 -8.82 -9.92
N VAL A 237 20.05 -8.67 -10.92
CA VAL A 237 20.41 -8.70 -12.34
C VAL A 237 20.60 -7.26 -12.82
N PRO A 238 21.82 -6.84 -13.22
CA PRO A 238 22.06 -5.47 -13.67
C PRO A 238 21.20 -5.09 -14.87
N VAL A 239 20.70 -3.86 -14.88
CA VAL A 239 19.86 -3.31 -15.95
C VAL A 239 20.61 -2.20 -16.66
N GLN A 240 20.83 -2.38 -17.97
CA GLN A 240 21.42 -1.34 -18.81
C GLN A 240 20.30 -0.44 -19.34
N ASN A 241 20.46 0.87 -19.15
CA ASN A 241 19.45 1.88 -19.48
C ASN A 241 18.14 1.65 -18.70
N ALA A 242 17.12 1.06 -19.34
CA ALA A 242 15.74 0.96 -18.84
C ALA A 242 15.16 -0.46 -18.84
N ALA A 243 15.85 -1.46 -19.39
CA ALA A 243 15.34 -2.83 -19.48
C ALA A 243 16.46 -3.87 -19.28
N PRO A 244 16.17 -5.04 -18.69
CA PRO A 244 17.13 -6.13 -18.60
C PRO A 244 17.45 -6.70 -19.99
N ALA A 245 18.42 -7.61 -20.04
CA ALA A 245 18.69 -8.40 -21.25
C ALA A 245 17.41 -9.13 -21.72
N ALA A 246 17.27 -9.32 -23.05
CA ALA A 246 16.07 -9.90 -23.66
C ALA A 246 15.73 -11.23 -23.01
N GLN A 247 16.72 -12.12 -22.92
CA GLN A 247 16.54 -13.46 -22.36
C GLN A 247 16.01 -13.44 -20.92
N VAL A 248 16.45 -12.49 -20.09
CA VAL A 248 15.96 -12.36 -18.71
C VAL A 248 14.48 -11.95 -18.69
N LEU A 249 14.08 -10.96 -19.49
CA LEU A 249 12.67 -10.56 -19.63
C LEU A 249 11.81 -11.72 -20.14
N PHE A 250 12.35 -12.45 -21.09
CA PHE A 250 11.74 -13.58 -21.78
C PHE A 250 11.49 -14.79 -20.89
N ASP A 251 12.43 -15.09 -20.00
CA ASP A 251 12.31 -16.15 -19.00
C ASP A 251 11.35 -15.74 -17.88
N LEU A 252 11.40 -14.46 -17.44
CA LEU A 252 10.45 -13.87 -16.49
C LEU A 252 9.00 -13.96 -17.00
N VAL A 253 8.78 -13.55 -18.25
CA VAL A 253 7.45 -13.53 -18.87
C VAL A 253 6.96 -14.93 -19.20
N GLY A 254 7.82 -15.80 -19.71
CA GLY A 254 7.45 -17.15 -20.13
C GLY A 254 6.27 -17.15 -21.10
N ASP A 255 5.23 -17.93 -20.76
CA ASP A 255 4.01 -18.07 -21.54
C ASP A 255 2.87 -17.14 -21.10
N ALA A 256 3.16 -16.16 -20.25
CA ALA A 256 2.16 -15.23 -19.75
C ALA A 256 1.43 -14.50 -20.90
N ARG A 257 0.13 -14.32 -20.70
CA ARG A 257 -0.76 -13.56 -21.58
C ARG A 257 -0.91 -12.11 -21.13
N PHE A 258 -0.81 -11.86 -19.83
CA PHE A 258 -0.93 -10.55 -19.25
C PHE A 258 0.38 -10.19 -18.55
N VAL A 259 0.99 -9.09 -18.95
CA VAL A 259 2.19 -8.55 -18.29
C VAL A 259 1.86 -7.17 -17.77
N LEU A 260 1.64 -7.05 -16.47
CA LEU A 260 1.38 -5.80 -15.79
C LEU A 260 2.72 -5.16 -15.45
N ILE A 261 2.97 -3.98 -15.99
CA ILE A 261 4.17 -3.19 -15.75
C ILE A 261 3.78 -1.94 -14.98
N GLY A 262 4.08 -2.01 -13.69
CA GLY A 262 3.80 -0.98 -12.72
C GLY A 262 4.74 0.21 -12.80
N GLY A 263 4.72 1.01 -11.73
CA GLY A 263 5.67 2.08 -11.46
C GLY A 263 5.22 2.90 -10.26
N ALA A 264 6.11 3.04 -9.27
CA ALA A 264 5.84 3.73 -8.01
C ALA A 264 5.55 5.24 -8.12
N SER A 265 5.51 5.81 -9.34
CA SER A 265 5.01 7.17 -9.54
C SER A 265 4.50 7.41 -10.96
N HIS A 266 3.59 8.38 -11.12
CA HIS A 266 3.14 8.82 -12.45
C HIS A 266 4.13 9.76 -13.15
N GLY A 267 5.09 10.32 -12.41
CA GLY A 267 5.93 11.44 -12.83
C GLY A 267 7.40 11.12 -13.11
N THR A 268 7.79 9.86 -13.17
CA THR A 268 9.20 9.44 -13.27
C THR A 268 9.56 8.95 -14.67
N HIS A 269 10.61 9.53 -15.26
CA HIS A 269 11.08 9.22 -16.61
C HIS A 269 11.50 7.75 -16.75
N GLU A 270 12.32 7.24 -15.83
CA GLU A 270 12.87 5.88 -15.91
C GLU A 270 11.76 4.81 -15.89
N PHE A 271 10.66 5.06 -15.16
CA PHE A 271 9.52 4.14 -15.10
C PHE A 271 8.79 4.07 -16.44
N HIS A 272 8.54 5.23 -17.07
CA HIS A 272 7.96 5.29 -18.42
C HIS A 272 8.91 4.71 -19.47
N ALA A 273 10.22 4.96 -19.36
CA ALA A 273 11.21 4.43 -20.28
C ALA A 273 11.31 2.90 -20.19
N ALA A 274 11.24 2.35 -18.97
CA ALA A 274 11.22 0.91 -18.74
C ALA A 274 9.94 0.28 -19.32
N ARG A 275 8.76 0.84 -19.02
CA ARG A 275 7.48 0.43 -19.63
C ARG A 275 7.57 0.36 -21.15
N ALA A 276 8.05 1.43 -21.79
CA ALA A 276 8.21 1.49 -23.23
C ALA A 276 9.19 0.42 -23.74
N ALA A 277 10.40 0.33 -23.16
CA ALA A 277 11.44 -0.59 -23.61
C ALA A 277 11.04 -2.07 -23.48
N LEU A 278 10.44 -2.46 -22.35
CA LEU A 278 9.93 -3.81 -22.13
C LEU A 278 8.81 -4.14 -23.13
N THR A 279 7.88 -3.21 -23.31
CA THR A 279 6.71 -3.41 -24.19
C THR A 279 7.13 -3.55 -25.66
N ARG A 280 8.08 -2.75 -26.14
CA ARG A 280 8.62 -2.87 -27.51
C ARG A 280 9.10 -4.29 -27.80
N ARG A 281 9.94 -4.84 -26.91
CA ARG A 281 10.48 -6.20 -27.05
C ARG A 281 9.39 -7.27 -26.97
N LEU A 282 8.39 -7.08 -26.10
CA LEU A 282 7.29 -8.03 -25.99
C LEU A 282 6.40 -8.04 -27.25
N ILE A 283 6.19 -6.88 -27.88
CA ILE A 283 5.47 -6.78 -29.15
C ILE A 283 6.30 -7.42 -30.27
N GLU A 284 7.56 -7.02 -30.43
CA GLU A 284 8.43 -7.45 -31.52
C GLU A 284 8.79 -8.94 -31.45
N GLU A 285 9.03 -9.48 -30.25
CA GLU A 285 9.69 -10.77 -30.08
C GLU A 285 8.82 -11.82 -29.34
N ARG A 286 7.69 -11.42 -28.74
CA ARG A 286 6.82 -12.32 -27.96
C ARG A 286 5.34 -12.33 -28.36
N GLY A 287 4.99 -11.61 -29.43
CA GLY A 287 3.66 -11.63 -30.01
C GLY A 287 2.59 -10.93 -29.16
N PHE A 288 3.01 -10.00 -28.29
CA PHE A 288 2.07 -9.11 -27.61
C PHE A 288 1.42 -8.18 -28.64
N CYS A 289 0.10 -8.06 -28.55
CA CYS A 289 -0.70 -7.37 -29.57
C CYS A 289 -1.45 -6.14 -29.04
N ALA A 290 -1.29 -5.81 -27.77
CA ALA A 290 -1.89 -4.63 -27.19
C ALA A 290 -1.09 -4.13 -26.01
N VAL A 291 -1.11 -2.80 -25.85
CA VAL A 291 -0.78 -2.11 -24.62
C VAL A 291 -2.07 -1.47 -24.09
N ALA A 292 -2.46 -1.84 -22.88
CA ALA A 292 -3.60 -1.28 -22.18
C ALA A 292 -3.12 -0.42 -21.02
N VAL A 293 -3.54 0.84 -20.95
CA VAL A 293 -3.03 1.81 -19.97
C VAL A 293 -4.12 2.19 -18.96
N GLN A 294 -3.72 2.53 -17.74
CA GLN A 294 -4.57 3.15 -16.71
C GLN A 294 -4.96 4.56 -17.15
N ALA A 295 -5.83 4.65 -18.14
CA ALA A 295 -6.35 5.89 -18.70
C ALA A 295 -7.77 5.69 -19.23
N ASP A 296 -8.46 6.80 -19.41
CA ASP A 296 -9.77 6.88 -20.04
C ASP A 296 -9.79 6.20 -21.41
N TRP A 297 -10.82 5.38 -21.63
CA TRP A 297 -11.02 4.66 -22.89
C TRP A 297 -11.02 5.56 -24.13
N PRO A 298 -11.75 6.69 -24.20
CA PRO A 298 -11.80 7.51 -25.42
C PRO A 298 -10.46 8.14 -25.80
N ASP A 299 -9.70 8.61 -24.81
CA ASP A 299 -8.42 9.29 -25.04
C ASP A 299 -7.38 8.29 -25.56
N ALA A 300 -7.30 7.11 -24.94
CA ALA A 300 -6.44 6.03 -25.43
C ALA A 300 -6.91 5.49 -26.79
N TYR A 301 -8.22 5.39 -27.05
CA TYR A 301 -8.73 4.93 -28.33
C TYR A 301 -8.47 5.94 -29.47
N ARG A 302 -8.39 7.24 -29.17
CA ARG A 302 -7.89 8.24 -30.14
C ARG A 302 -6.46 7.91 -30.58
N VAL A 303 -5.59 7.57 -29.64
CA VAL A 303 -4.23 7.08 -29.93
C VAL A 303 -4.27 5.77 -30.72
N ASN A 304 -5.17 4.84 -30.37
CA ASN A 304 -5.35 3.59 -31.10
C ASN A 304 -5.63 3.81 -32.59
N ARG A 305 -6.54 4.74 -32.89
CA ARG A 305 -6.88 5.11 -34.28
C ARG A 305 -5.65 5.63 -35.01
N TYR A 306 -4.92 6.56 -34.40
CA TYR A 306 -3.68 7.09 -34.97
C TYR A 306 -2.67 5.98 -35.29
N VAL A 307 -2.35 5.09 -34.34
CA VAL A 307 -1.33 4.05 -34.57
C VAL A 307 -1.75 3.02 -35.63
N HIS A 308 -3.05 2.87 -35.90
CA HIS A 308 -3.56 2.03 -36.99
C HIS A 308 -3.74 2.76 -38.33
N GLY A 309 -3.53 4.09 -38.36
CA GLY A 309 -3.64 4.92 -39.56
C GLY A 309 -5.06 5.38 -39.86
N HIS A 310 -5.90 5.39 -38.82
CA HIS A 310 -7.28 5.85 -38.85
C HIS A 310 -7.43 7.21 -38.15
N GLY A 311 -8.52 7.92 -38.42
CA GLY A 311 -8.81 9.22 -37.83
C GLY A 311 -8.12 10.39 -38.54
N ALA A 312 -8.24 11.57 -37.92
CA ALA A 312 -7.76 12.84 -38.50
C ALA A 312 -6.35 13.24 -38.04
N ASP A 313 -5.90 12.73 -36.89
CA ASP A 313 -4.60 13.05 -36.29
C ASP A 313 -3.45 12.56 -37.20
N ARG A 314 -2.46 13.42 -37.44
CA ARG A 314 -1.33 13.18 -38.35
C ARG A 314 -0.03 12.95 -37.62
N THR A 315 0.05 13.34 -36.36
CA THR A 315 1.23 13.16 -35.51
C THR A 315 0.88 12.51 -34.18
N ALA A 316 1.86 11.88 -33.54
CA ALA A 316 1.70 11.30 -32.22
C ALA A 316 1.33 12.38 -31.17
N GLU A 317 1.85 13.60 -31.32
CA GLU A 317 1.53 14.73 -30.44
C GLU A 317 0.04 15.11 -30.52
N GLU A 318 -0.52 15.17 -31.73
CA GLU A 318 -1.95 15.43 -31.96
C GLU A 318 -2.82 14.34 -31.36
N ALA A 319 -2.45 13.07 -31.55
CA ALA A 319 -3.19 11.94 -31.00
C ALA A 319 -3.22 11.97 -29.45
N LEU A 320 -2.13 12.43 -28.83
CA LEU A 320 -2.03 12.59 -27.37
C LEU A 320 -2.76 13.83 -26.83
N ARG A 321 -3.39 14.67 -27.67
CA ARG A 321 -4.17 15.85 -27.19
C ARG A 321 -5.48 15.48 -26.50
N GLY A 322 -5.91 14.22 -26.56
CA GLY A 322 -7.06 13.76 -25.77
C GLY A 322 -6.82 13.79 -24.26
N PHE A 323 -5.58 13.53 -23.82
CA PHE A 323 -5.20 13.46 -22.40
C PHE A 323 -5.09 14.84 -21.75
N GLU A 324 -6.24 15.47 -21.51
CA GLU A 324 -6.35 16.81 -20.91
C GLU A 324 -6.62 16.77 -19.40
N ALA A 325 -7.08 15.62 -18.89
CA ALA A 325 -7.43 15.46 -17.48
C ALA A 325 -6.18 15.48 -16.58
N PHE A 326 -6.34 15.93 -15.34
CA PHE A 326 -5.28 15.89 -14.33
C PHE A 326 -5.01 14.44 -13.88
N PRO A 327 -3.75 13.99 -13.74
CA PRO A 327 -2.52 14.68 -14.12
C PRO A 327 -2.25 14.62 -15.63
N ARG A 328 -2.09 15.79 -16.26
CA ARG A 328 -1.86 15.88 -17.72
C ARG A 328 -0.64 15.11 -18.19
N TRP A 329 0.44 15.13 -17.42
CA TRP A 329 1.73 14.55 -17.79
C TRP A 329 1.79 13.02 -17.72
N MET A 330 0.80 12.35 -17.12
CA MET A 330 0.87 10.91 -16.89
C MET A 330 1.02 10.13 -18.20
N TRP A 331 0.20 10.43 -19.20
CA TRP A 331 0.28 9.81 -20.54
C TRP A 331 0.65 10.81 -21.64
N ARG A 332 0.62 12.12 -21.37
CA ARG A 332 1.02 13.18 -22.30
C ARG A 332 2.42 13.70 -21.97
N ASN A 333 3.42 12.86 -22.24
CA ASN A 333 4.83 13.17 -21.96
C ASN A 333 5.76 12.71 -23.10
N ALA A 334 7.01 13.14 -23.07
CA ALA A 334 8.01 12.87 -24.10
C ALA A 334 8.25 11.36 -24.34
N VAL A 335 8.23 10.53 -23.29
CA VAL A 335 8.48 9.08 -23.44
C VAL A 335 7.31 8.37 -24.12
N VAL A 336 6.08 8.73 -23.74
CA VAL A 336 4.87 8.17 -24.38
C VAL A 336 4.74 8.67 -25.81
N LEU A 337 5.10 9.92 -26.09
CA LEU A 337 5.19 10.46 -27.45
C LEU A 337 6.09 9.60 -28.35
N ASP A 338 7.32 9.32 -27.89
CA ASP A 338 8.28 8.47 -28.60
C ASP A 338 7.77 7.03 -28.77
N PHE A 339 7.09 6.48 -27.75
CA PHE A 339 6.51 5.15 -27.84
C PHE A 339 5.36 5.07 -28.85
N VAL A 340 4.44 6.04 -28.85
CA VAL A 340 3.32 6.10 -29.80
C VAL A 340 3.82 6.31 -31.24
N GLY A 341 4.85 7.13 -31.43
CA GLY A 341 5.54 7.28 -32.72
C GLY A 341 6.11 5.95 -33.21
N TRP A 342 6.87 5.25 -32.37
CA TRP A 342 7.40 3.93 -32.69
C TRP A 342 6.28 2.90 -32.98
N LEU A 343 5.19 2.90 -32.21
CA LEU A 343 4.09 1.95 -32.38
C LEU A 343 3.39 2.15 -33.74
N ARG A 344 3.25 3.41 -34.18
CA ARG A 344 2.75 3.74 -35.52
C ARG A 344 3.67 3.17 -36.61
N GLU A 345 4.96 3.42 -36.50
CA GLU A 345 5.97 2.92 -37.46
C GLU A 345 6.00 1.39 -37.51
N HIS A 346 5.95 0.73 -36.34
CA HIS A 346 5.87 -0.72 -36.23
C HIS A 346 4.63 -1.27 -36.95
N ASN A 347 3.45 -0.69 -36.72
CA ASN A 347 2.20 -1.12 -37.34
C ASN A 347 2.14 -0.90 -38.84
N ASP A 348 2.80 0.14 -39.34
CA ASP A 348 2.95 0.40 -40.77
C ASP A 348 3.91 -0.62 -41.42
N GLY A 349 4.94 -1.07 -40.68
CA GLY A 349 5.90 -2.10 -41.11
C GLY A 349 5.42 -3.55 -40.95
N ALA A 350 4.40 -3.83 -40.13
CA ALA A 350 3.93 -5.17 -39.79
C ALA A 350 2.40 -5.35 -39.97
N PRO A 351 1.89 -5.44 -41.22
CA PRO A 351 0.44 -5.39 -41.50
C PRO A 351 -0.39 -6.52 -40.86
N SER A 352 0.21 -7.71 -40.66
CA SER A 352 -0.44 -8.88 -40.05
C SER A 352 -0.18 -9.02 -38.55
N GLY A 353 0.64 -8.13 -37.97
CA GLY A 353 1.12 -8.21 -36.58
C GLY A 353 0.84 -6.96 -35.75
N ARG A 354 -0.09 -6.09 -36.20
CA ARG A 354 -0.36 -4.80 -35.57
C ARG A 354 -0.70 -4.94 -34.09
N ALA A 355 -0.22 -3.97 -33.31
CA ALA A 355 -0.51 -3.82 -31.90
C ALA A 355 -1.30 -2.53 -31.62
N GLY A 356 -2.25 -2.60 -30.70
CA GLY A 356 -3.10 -1.46 -30.34
C GLY A 356 -2.77 -0.81 -29.00
N PHE A 357 -3.33 0.37 -28.79
CA PHE A 357 -3.18 1.18 -27.59
C PHE A 357 -4.55 1.45 -26.97
N TYR A 358 -4.83 0.95 -25.77
CA TYR A 358 -6.19 0.94 -25.20
C TYR A 358 -6.22 1.52 -23.80
N GLY A 359 -7.35 2.11 -23.41
CA GLY A 359 -7.59 2.53 -22.02
C GLY A 359 -8.24 1.40 -21.23
N LEU A 360 -8.15 1.44 -19.90
CA LEU A 360 -8.84 0.51 -19.01
C LEU A 360 -9.77 1.21 -18.03
N ASP A 361 -9.54 2.50 -17.79
CA ASP A 361 -10.13 3.22 -16.67
C ASP A 361 -11.60 3.54 -16.91
N VAL A 362 -12.32 3.77 -15.81
CA VAL A 362 -13.69 4.28 -15.84
C VAL A 362 -13.68 5.61 -16.59
N HIS A 363 -14.65 5.82 -17.48
CA HIS A 363 -14.70 7.03 -18.29
C HIS A 363 -14.61 8.26 -17.39
N GLY A 364 -13.66 9.16 -17.64
CA GLY A 364 -13.50 10.41 -16.91
C GLY A 364 -13.28 10.26 -15.42
N ALA A 365 -12.62 9.21 -14.92
CA ALA A 365 -12.35 9.06 -13.49
C ALA A 365 -11.70 10.32 -12.92
N HIS A 366 -10.63 10.79 -13.56
CA HIS A 366 -9.92 12.01 -13.20
C HIS A 366 -10.68 13.30 -13.52
N ARG A 367 -11.26 13.37 -14.73
CA ARG A 367 -12.00 14.56 -15.19
C ARG A 367 -13.22 14.83 -14.31
N GLY A 368 -13.92 13.79 -13.86
CA GLY A 368 -15.12 13.91 -13.04
C GLY A 368 -14.82 14.42 -11.64
N VAL A 369 -13.71 13.97 -11.04
CA VAL A 369 -13.21 14.54 -9.79
C VAL A 369 -12.90 16.02 -9.94
N HIS A 370 -12.26 16.44 -11.04
CA HIS A 370 -12.00 17.85 -11.31
C HIS A 370 -13.30 18.66 -11.46
N GLU A 371 -14.31 18.12 -12.16
CA GLU A 371 -15.62 18.75 -12.31
C GLU A 371 -16.39 18.87 -10.98
N ILE A 372 -16.31 17.86 -10.10
CA ILE A 372 -16.89 17.90 -8.75
C ILE A 372 -16.24 19.03 -7.94
N VAL A 373 -14.91 19.13 -7.95
CA VAL A 373 -14.19 20.21 -7.26
C VAL A 373 -14.61 21.57 -7.81
N ALA A 374 -14.69 21.73 -9.13
CA ALA A 374 -15.10 22.98 -9.77
C ALA A 374 -16.56 23.37 -9.46
N TYR A 375 -17.48 22.40 -9.38
CA TYR A 375 -18.85 22.62 -8.94
C TYR A 375 -18.90 23.11 -7.48
N LEU A 376 -18.11 22.48 -6.60
CA LEU A 376 -18.01 22.87 -5.19
C LEU A 376 -17.41 24.27 -5.01
N GLU A 377 -16.45 24.68 -5.84
CA GLU A 377 -15.91 26.04 -5.79
C GLU A 377 -16.98 27.13 -5.95
N GLY A 378 -18.00 26.86 -6.77
CA GLY A 378 -19.11 27.79 -6.99
C GLY A 378 -20.20 27.75 -5.90
N THR A 379 -20.29 26.65 -5.14
CA THR A 379 -21.42 26.38 -4.22
C THR A 379 -21.00 26.35 -2.75
N ASP A 380 -19.90 25.68 -2.41
CA ASP A 380 -19.28 25.58 -1.08
C ASP A 380 -17.74 25.51 -1.19
N PRO A 381 -17.05 26.67 -1.14
CA PRO A 381 -15.59 26.74 -1.25
C PRO A 381 -14.84 25.95 -0.16
N GLU A 382 -15.41 25.79 1.03
CA GLU A 382 -14.79 24.98 2.09
C GLU A 382 -14.88 23.49 1.78
N ALA A 383 -16.01 23.03 1.21
CA ALA A 383 -16.12 21.67 0.69
C ALA A 383 -15.16 21.41 -0.47
N ALA A 384 -14.97 22.37 -1.38
CA ALA A 384 -13.99 22.25 -2.46
C ALA A 384 -12.56 22.06 -1.92
N ALA A 385 -12.18 22.82 -0.89
CA ALA A 385 -10.87 22.69 -0.25
C ALA A 385 -10.67 21.31 0.39
N ARG A 386 -11.68 20.78 1.10
CA ARG A 386 -11.64 19.42 1.66
C ARG A 386 -11.55 18.35 0.57
N ALA A 387 -12.32 18.49 -0.51
CA ALA A 387 -12.33 17.57 -1.64
C ALA A 387 -10.93 17.49 -2.29
N ARG A 388 -10.28 18.63 -2.59
CA ARG A 388 -8.90 18.64 -3.13
C ARG A 388 -7.89 17.92 -2.23
N GLU A 389 -8.03 18.07 -0.92
CA GLU A 389 -7.18 17.41 0.06
C GLU A 389 -7.36 15.89 0.07
N GLN A 390 -8.60 15.42 -0.07
CA GLN A 390 -8.92 13.99 -0.12
C GLN A 390 -8.49 13.36 -1.45
N TYR A 391 -8.76 14.02 -2.57
CA TYR A 391 -8.42 13.53 -3.90
C TYR A 391 -6.91 13.50 -4.17
N ALA A 392 -6.07 14.17 -3.37
CA ALA A 392 -4.61 14.05 -3.47
C ALA A 392 -4.09 12.59 -3.40
N ALA A 393 -4.87 11.66 -2.82
CA ALA A 393 -4.56 10.23 -2.75
C ALA A 393 -5.43 9.35 -3.68
N PHE A 394 -6.03 9.90 -4.74
CA PHE A 394 -7.01 9.21 -5.59
C PHE A 394 -6.46 7.93 -6.25
N ASP A 395 -5.22 7.93 -6.73
CA ASP A 395 -4.53 6.76 -7.32
C ASP A 395 -3.59 6.05 -6.33
N HIS A 396 -3.83 6.24 -5.03
CA HIS A 396 -2.92 5.80 -3.99
C HIS A 396 -3.64 5.10 -2.83
N ILE A 397 -2.97 4.16 -2.18
CA ILE A 397 -3.41 3.55 -0.91
C ILE A 397 -3.29 4.59 0.21
N GLY A 398 -4.41 4.99 0.81
CA GLY A 398 -4.51 6.09 1.76
C GLY A 398 -4.80 5.61 3.18
N PRO A 399 -4.34 6.32 4.23
CA PRO A 399 -4.38 5.84 5.62
C PRO A 399 -5.78 5.82 6.27
N GLU A 400 -6.80 6.47 5.68
CA GLU A 400 -8.15 6.58 6.28
C GLU A 400 -9.25 6.35 5.24
N ASP A 401 -10.28 5.57 5.58
CA ASP A 401 -11.51 5.41 4.78
C ASP A 401 -12.48 6.57 5.05
N ARG A 402 -12.07 7.78 4.71
CA ARG A 402 -13.00 8.91 4.68
C ARG A 402 -13.62 9.03 3.29
N PRO A 403 -14.96 9.14 3.17
CA PRO A 403 -15.60 9.39 1.88
C PRO A 403 -15.02 10.66 1.23
N TYR A 404 -14.87 10.61 -0.09
CA TYR A 404 -14.30 11.69 -0.91
C TYR A 404 -15.22 12.92 -1.05
N GLY A 405 -16.39 12.91 -0.40
CA GLY A 405 -17.31 14.03 -0.41
C GLY A 405 -18.48 13.89 0.58
N PHE A 406 -19.00 15.06 0.96
CA PHE A 406 -20.17 15.38 1.78
C PHE A 406 -20.05 15.09 3.29
N SER A 407 -19.77 16.16 4.04
CA SER A 407 -20.17 16.24 5.45
C SER A 407 -21.69 16.01 5.54
N PRO A 408 -22.21 15.37 6.59
CA PRO A 408 -23.64 15.38 6.89
C PRO A 408 -24.27 16.78 6.81
N ALA A 409 -23.49 17.84 7.08
CA ALA A 409 -23.92 19.23 6.96
C ALA A 409 -24.36 19.66 5.55
N CYS A 410 -23.88 19.00 4.50
CA CYS A 410 -24.30 19.28 3.12
C CYS A 410 -25.63 18.59 2.77
N ARG A 411 -26.09 17.59 3.53
CA ARG A 411 -27.43 16.98 3.37
C ARG A 411 -28.56 17.92 3.79
N ASP A 412 -28.28 18.85 4.69
CA ASP A 412 -29.26 19.81 5.20
C ASP A 412 -29.39 21.08 4.31
N GLY A 413 -28.55 21.22 3.28
CA GLY A 413 -28.46 22.40 2.41
C GLY A 413 -29.08 22.28 1.00
N GLY A 414 -29.69 21.15 0.65
CA GLY A 414 -30.50 21.03 -0.57
C GLY A 414 -29.75 20.92 -1.91
N GLY A 415 -28.49 20.48 -1.93
CA GLY A 415 -27.87 19.99 -3.17
C GLY A 415 -28.26 18.53 -3.41
N ASP A 416 -29.07 18.24 -4.42
CA ASP A 416 -29.47 16.87 -4.74
C ASP A 416 -28.29 16.11 -5.39
N GLU A 417 -27.79 15.07 -4.72
CA GLU A 417 -26.73 14.17 -5.21
C GLU A 417 -27.05 13.66 -6.62
N GLU A 418 -28.32 13.36 -6.86
CA GLU A 418 -28.78 12.84 -8.14
C GLU A 418 -28.77 13.92 -9.23
N GLU A 419 -28.95 15.20 -8.87
CA GLU A 419 -28.86 16.34 -9.80
C GLU A 419 -27.41 16.57 -10.24
N MET A 420 -26.44 16.51 -9.32
CA MET A 420 -25.01 16.62 -9.66
C MET A 420 -24.55 15.45 -10.55
N ILE A 421 -24.94 14.22 -10.22
CA ILE A 421 -24.61 13.04 -11.03
C ILE A 421 -25.26 13.14 -12.40
N THR A 422 -26.54 13.55 -12.47
CA THR A 422 -27.23 13.77 -13.75
C THR A 422 -26.52 14.82 -14.58
N TRP A 423 -26.13 15.95 -13.97
CA TRP A 423 -25.37 17.02 -14.63
C TRP A 423 -24.02 16.54 -15.17
N LEU A 424 -23.27 15.74 -14.39
CA LEU A 424 -22.00 15.12 -14.83
C LEU A 424 -22.23 14.18 -16.02
N LEU A 425 -23.24 13.30 -15.94
CA LEU A 425 -23.56 12.35 -17.00
C LEU A 425 -24.06 13.04 -18.28
N GLU A 426 -24.82 14.12 -18.17
CA GLU A 426 -25.32 14.89 -19.32
C GLU A 426 -24.20 15.58 -20.08
N ARG A 427 -23.26 16.26 -19.39
CA ARG A 427 -22.08 16.87 -20.04
C ARG A 427 -21.24 15.84 -20.78
N ARG A 428 -21.14 14.63 -20.23
CA ARG A 428 -20.37 13.54 -20.81
C ARG A 428 -21.05 12.88 -21.99
N ARG A 429 -22.37 12.68 -21.94
CA ARG A 429 -23.16 12.25 -23.09
C ARG A 429 -23.05 13.25 -24.24
N ALA A 430 -23.13 14.55 -23.95
CA ALA A 430 -22.96 15.59 -24.95
C ALA A 430 -21.57 15.54 -25.62
N ALA A 431 -20.51 15.29 -24.84
CA ALA A 431 -19.15 15.11 -25.37
C ALA A 431 -19.02 13.83 -26.23
N ALA A 432 -19.57 12.70 -25.79
CA ALA A 432 -19.53 11.43 -26.52
C ALA A 432 -20.30 11.48 -27.85
N HIS A 433 -21.48 12.13 -27.87
CA HIS A 433 -22.31 12.29 -29.07
C HIS A 433 -21.70 13.20 -30.13
N ALA A 434 -20.87 14.17 -29.76
CA ALA A 434 -20.19 15.05 -30.71
C ALA A 434 -19.19 14.31 -31.64
N THR A 435 -18.82 13.07 -31.30
CA THR A 435 -17.78 12.28 -31.98
C THR A 435 -18.31 11.19 -32.91
N ARG A 436 -19.63 10.98 -33.03
CA ARG A 436 -20.22 9.91 -33.85
C ARG A 436 -20.74 10.46 -35.19
N GLU A 437 -20.01 10.22 -36.28
CA GLU A 437 -20.56 10.33 -37.64
C GLU A 437 -21.32 9.04 -38.00
N GLY A 438 -22.52 9.19 -38.58
CA GLY A 438 -23.45 8.08 -38.82
C GLY A 438 -23.01 7.13 -39.94
N GLY A 439 -23.09 5.82 -39.67
CA GLY A 439 -22.83 4.74 -40.64
C GLY A 439 -22.79 3.35 -39.99
N LEU A 440 -22.69 2.28 -40.80
CA LEU A 440 -22.31 0.95 -40.32
C LEU A 440 -20.83 0.99 -39.91
N LEU A 441 -20.56 0.93 -38.62
CA LEU A 441 -19.21 0.96 -38.07
C LEU A 441 -18.47 -0.37 -38.36
N PRO A 442 -17.19 -0.33 -38.75
CA PRO A 442 -16.31 -1.50 -38.72
C PRO A 442 -16.33 -2.17 -37.33
N GLN A 443 -16.03 -3.47 -37.28
CA GLN A 443 -16.15 -4.26 -36.04
C GLN A 443 -15.41 -3.65 -34.83
N ASP A 444 -14.23 -3.06 -35.04
CA ASP A 444 -13.46 -2.39 -33.98
C ASP A 444 -14.10 -1.09 -33.51
N GLU A 445 -14.70 -0.31 -34.41
CA GLU A 445 -15.40 0.92 -34.04
C GLU A 445 -16.71 0.63 -33.31
N LEU A 446 -17.41 -0.46 -33.66
CA LEU A 446 -18.57 -0.93 -32.90
C LEU A 446 -18.16 -1.39 -31.50
N PHE A 447 -17.08 -2.18 -31.39
CA PHE A 447 -16.56 -2.64 -30.11
C PHE A 447 -16.13 -1.45 -29.23
N ALA A 448 -15.42 -0.48 -29.80
CA ALA A 448 -14.99 0.71 -29.09
C ALA A 448 -16.19 1.55 -28.62
N ALA A 449 -17.24 1.68 -29.44
CA ALA A 449 -18.46 2.38 -29.06
C ALA A 449 -19.22 1.67 -27.93
N GLN A 450 -19.22 0.34 -27.90
CA GLN A 450 -19.81 -0.45 -26.81
C GLN A 450 -19.04 -0.30 -25.51
N LEU A 451 -17.71 -0.35 -25.55
CA LEU A 451 -16.88 -0.14 -24.37
C LEU A 451 -16.95 1.28 -23.85
N ASP A 452 -17.01 2.27 -24.74
CA ASP A 452 -17.25 3.67 -24.37
C ASP A 452 -18.60 3.84 -23.64
N GLU A 453 -19.66 3.24 -24.16
CA GLU A 453 -20.98 3.26 -23.52
C GLU A 453 -21.00 2.55 -22.16
N ALA A 454 -20.36 1.38 -22.05
CA ALA A 454 -20.22 0.66 -20.79
C ALA A 454 -19.41 1.46 -19.76
N ALA A 455 -18.27 2.04 -20.17
CA ALA A 455 -17.45 2.90 -19.32
C ALA A 455 -18.22 4.15 -18.85
N MET A 456 -19.11 4.69 -19.68
CA MET A 456 -20.00 5.81 -19.31
C MET A 456 -21.03 5.42 -18.26
N TRP A 457 -21.67 4.25 -18.40
CA TRP A 457 -22.60 3.73 -17.41
C TRP A 457 -21.90 3.52 -16.06
N GLU A 458 -20.74 2.87 -16.08
CA GLU A 458 -19.91 2.61 -14.91
C GLU A 458 -19.41 3.90 -14.23
N ALA A 459 -19.22 4.98 -14.99
CA ALA A 459 -18.88 6.28 -14.42
C ALA A 459 -19.96 6.80 -13.46
N GLY A 460 -21.25 6.58 -13.75
CA GLY A 460 -22.34 6.99 -12.85
C GLY A 460 -22.28 6.30 -11.48
N GLU A 461 -22.09 4.98 -11.47
CA GLU A 461 -21.90 4.21 -10.23
C GLU A 461 -20.59 4.58 -9.52
N HIS A 462 -19.51 4.82 -10.28
CA HIS A 462 -18.26 5.29 -9.71
C HIS A 462 -18.44 6.63 -8.98
N PHE A 463 -19.13 7.61 -9.56
CA PHE A 463 -19.42 8.88 -8.89
C PHE A 463 -20.27 8.71 -7.63
N ARG A 464 -21.31 7.86 -7.68
CA ARG A 464 -22.09 7.50 -6.47
C ARG A 464 -21.19 6.89 -5.39
N SER A 465 -20.26 6.02 -5.78
CA SER A 465 -19.36 5.37 -4.82
C SER A 465 -18.36 6.34 -4.19
N LEU A 466 -17.89 7.37 -4.92
CA LEU A 466 -17.03 8.42 -4.38
C LEU A 466 -17.69 9.17 -3.22
N LEU A 467 -19.02 9.30 -3.27
CA LEU A 467 -19.82 9.95 -2.21
C LEU A 467 -20.07 9.02 -1.01
N ARG A 468 -20.04 7.70 -1.21
CA ARG A 468 -20.33 6.71 -0.16
C ARG A 468 -19.11 6.31 0.66
N GLY A 469 -17.92 6.28 0.05
CA GLY A 469 -16.71 5.84 0.75
C GLY A 469 -15.53 5.64 -0.20
N ARG A 470 -14.31 5.90 0.27
CA ARG A 470 -13.10 5.82 -0.55
C ARG A 470 -12.86 4.40 -1.05
N ILE A 471 -12.96 3.42 -0.16
CA ILE A 471 -12.69 2.01 -0.49
C ILE A 471 -13.70 1.47 -1.50
N SER A 472 -14.98 1.86 -1.39
CA SER A 472 -15.99 1.46 -2.37
C SER A 472 -15.67 1.99 -3.76
N ALA A 473 -15.21 3.23 -3.87
CA ALA A 473 -14.88 3.84 -5.15
C ALA A 473 -13.62 3.26 -5.78
N TRP A 474 -12.61 2.99 -4.95
CA TRP A 474 -11.39 2.29 -5.36
C TRP A 474 -11.71 0.91 -5.92
N ASN A 475 -12.41 0.08 -5.15
CA ASN A 475 -12.76 -1.28 -5.53
C ASN A 475 -13.63 -1.34 -6.79
N HIS A 476 -14.52 -0.36 -6.97
CA HIS A 476 -15.33 -0.25 -8.19
C HIS A 476 -14.47 0.01 -9.43
N ARG A 477 -13.56 0.99 -9.34
CA ARG A 477 -12.67 1.38 -10.44
C ARG A 477 -11.75 0.23 -10.87
N ASP A 478 -11.10 -0.45 -9.92
CA ASP A 478 -10.19 -1.56 -10.25
C ASP A 478 -10.91 -2.79 -10.81
N ARG A 479 -12.14 -3.09 -10.33
CA ARG A 479 -12.98 -4.14 -10.93
C ARG A 479 -13.42 -3.79 -12.35
N HIS A 480 -13.72 -2.52 -12.61
CA HIS A 480 -14.00 -2.05 -13.96
C HIS A 480 -12.78 -2.25 -14.87
N MET A 481 -11.59 -1.81 -14.45
CA MET A 481 -10.35 -2.01 -15.23
C MET A 481 -10.10 -3.49 -15.55
N ALA A 482 -10.30 -4.39 -14.59
CA ALA A 482 -10.15 -5.83 -14.82
C ALA A 482 -11.18 -6.36 -15.84
N THR A 483 -12.45 -5.94 -15.70
CA THR A 483 -13.53 -6.33 -16.63
C THR A 483 -13.27 -5.82 -18.05
N THR A 484 -12.79 -4.58 -18.18
CA THR A 484 -12.41 -3.98 -19.47
C THR A 484 -11.24 -4.71 -20.10
N LEU A 485 -10.23 -5.11 -19.32
CA LEU A 485 -9.10 -5.91 -19.80
C LEU A 485 -9.53 -7.28 -20.34
N ASP A 486 -10.39 -7.99 -19.62
CA ASP A 486 -10.92 -9.29 -20.06
C ASP A 486 -11.76 -9.17 -21.33
N THR A 487 -12.60 -8.14 -21.39
CA THR A 487 -13.44 -7.83 -22.55
C THR A 487 -12.57 -7.54 -23.78
N LEU A 488 -11.50 -6.74 -23.60
CA LEU A 488 -10.51 -6.45 -24.64
C LEU A 488 -9.75 -7.71 -25.08
N ALA A 489 -9.28 -8.53 -24.14
CA ALA A 489 -8.56 -9.76 -24.44
C ALA A 489 -9.41 -10.76 -25.23
N ALA A 490 -10.69 -10.87 -24.89
CA ALA A 490 -11.64 -11.72 -25.61
C ALA A 490 -11.88 -11.19 -27.05
N HIS A 491 -12.03 -9.88 -27.22
CA HIS A 491 -12.21 -9.25 -28.54
C HIS A 491 -11.00 -9.46 -29.44
N LEU A 492 -9.82 -9.08 -28.97
CA LEU A 492 -8.56 -9.26 -29.72
C LEU A 492 -8.28 -10.74 -30.00
N GLY A 493 -8.61 -11.61 -29.06
CA GLY A 493 -8.45 -13.06 -29.22
C GLY A 493 -9.32 -13.62 -30.37
N ARG A 494 -10.57 -13.15 -30.48
CA ARG A 494 -11.47 -13.52 -31.59
C ARG A 494 -10.95 -13.05 -32.94
N GLN A 495 -10.44 -11.82 -33.01
CA GLN A 495 -9.90 -11.26 -34.25
C GLN A 495 -8.67 -12.00 -34.75
N ARG A 496 -7.79 -12.39 -33.82
CA ARG A 496 -6.53 -13.08 -34.15
C ARG A 496 -6.71 -14.59 -34.34
N GLY A 497 -7.81 -15.17 -33.86
CA GLY A 497 -8.01 -16.62 -33.84
C GLY A 497 -7.12 -17.35 -32.81
N SER A 498 -6.52 -16.61 -31.88
CA SER A 498 -5.64 -17.12 -30.83
C SER A 498 -5.74 -16.23 -29.58
N PRO A 499 -5.54 -16.74 -28.34
CA PRO A 499 -5.59 -15.92 -27.13
C PRO A 499 -4.70 -14.69 -27.23
N ALA A 500 -5.25 -13.51 -26.93
CA ALA A 500 -4.51 -12.26 -26.95
C ALA A 500 -3.45 -12.22 -25.83
N LYS A 501 -2.32 -11.58 -26.15
CA LYS A 501 -1.27 -11.22 -25.19
C LYS A 501 -1.21 -9.69 -25.05
N ILE A 502 -1.39 -9.19 -23.83
CA ILE A 502 -1.58 -7.77 -23.54
C ILE A 502 -0.58 -7.33 -22.47
N VAL A 503 0.11 -6.21 -22.73
CA VAL A 503 0.88 -5.51 -21.71
C VAL A 503 -0.02 -4.47 -21.07
N VAL A 504 0.00 -4.38 -19.74
CA VAL A 504 -0.79 -3.39 -18.98
C VAL A 504 0.16 -2.39 -18.34
N TRP A 505 -0.06 -1.09 -18.53
CA TRP A 505 0.68 -0.03 -17.82
C TRP A 505 -0.22 0.64 -16.80
N ALA A 506 0.14 0.53 -15.53
CA ALA A 506 -0.59 1.19 -14.45
C ALA A 506 0.39 1.62 -13.35
N HIS A 507 -0.06 2.44 -12.40
CA HIS A 507 0.68 2.70 -11.17
C HIS A 507 0.84 1.41 -10.35
N ASP A 508 1.90 1.29 -9.55
CA ASP A 508 2.11 0.07 -8.73
C ASP A 508 0.92 -0.21 -7.78
N ALA A 509 0.23 0.83 -7.29
CA ALA A 509 -0.96 0.67 -6.47
C ALA A 509 -2.11 -0.09 -7.17
N HIS A 510 -2.18 -0.04 -8.51
CA HIS A 510 -3.13 -0.80 -9.31
C HIS A 510 -2.50 -2.09 -9.86
N ALA A 511 -1.26 -2.02 -10.32
CA ALA A 511 -0.59 -3.13 -10.99
C ALA A 511 -0.13 -4.24 -10.03
N GLY A 512 0.32 -3.89 -8.82
CA GLY A 512 0.77 -4.84 -7.80
C GLY A 512 -0.36 -5.73 -7.30
N ASP A 513 -0.05 -6.79 -6.56
CA ASP A 513 -1.08 -7.59 -5.90
C ASP A 513 -1.43 -7.03 -4.51
N ALA A 514 -2.60 -6.38 -4.41
CA ALA A 514 -3.05 -5.76 -3.16
C ALA A 514 -3.08 -6.72 -1.96
N SER A 515 -3.24 -8.05 -2.18
CA SER A 515 -3.26 -9.04 -1.08
C SER A 515 -1.94 -9.12 -0.30
N ALA A 516 -0.85 -8.60 -0.87
CA ALA A 516 0.47 -8.51 -0.26
C ALA A 516 0.72 -7.17 0.45
N THR A 517 -0.29 -6.29 0.52
CA THR A 517 -0.15 -4.91 1.03
C THR A 517 -1.12 -4.64 2.18
N GLU A 518 -0.88 -3.57 2.94
CA GLU A 518 -1.84 -3.12 3.98
C GLU A 518 -3.20 -2.70 3.42
N ALA A 519 -3.31 -2.46 2.11
CA ALA A 519 -4.57 -2.13 1.45
C ALA A 519 -5.59 -3.26 1.59
N ALA A 520 -5.15 -4.52 1.49
CA ALA A 520 -6.01 -5.68 1.70
C ALA A 520 -6.64 -5.67 3.10
N CYS A 521 -5.89 -5.30 4.14
CA CYS A 521 -6.41 -5.20 5.53
C CYS A 521 -7.57 -4.21 5.71
N ARG A 522 -7.77 -3.32 4.74
CA ARG A 522 -8.88 -2.36 4.68
C ARG A 522 -10.02 -2.85 3.78
N GLY A 523 -9.85 -3.97 3.09
CA GLY A 523 -10.77 -4.47 2.07
C GLY A 523 -10.59 -3.84 0.69
N GLU A 524 -9.47 -3.15 0.43
CA GLU A 524 -9.11 -2.66 -0.91
C GLU A 524 -8.66 -3.84 -1.80
N VAL A 525 -9.15 -3.88 -3.04
CA VAL A 525 -8.69 -4.76 -4.12
C VAL A 525 -8.09 -3.91 -5.23
N ASN A 526 -7.21 -4.48 -6.05
CA ASN A 526 -6.65 -3.78 -7.19
C ASN A 526 -6.59 -4.67 -8.44
N LEU A 527 -6.32 -4.04 -9.58
CA LEU A 527 -6.24 -4.68 -10.90
C LEU A 527 -5.28 -5.88 -10.88
N GLY A 528 -4.09 -5.73 -10.30
CA GLY A 528 -3.07 -6.78 -10.24
C GLY A 528 -3.53 -8.04 -9.52
N ARG A 529 -4.14 -7.87 -8.34
CA ARG A 529 -4.77 -8.96 -7.60
C ARG A 529 -5.86 -9.64 -8.42
N LEU A 530 -6.78 -8.86 -9.00
CA LEU A 530 -7.92 -9.39 -9.76
C LEU A 530 -7.46 -10.19 -10.99
N VAL A 531 -6.48 -9.67 -11.74
CA VAL A 531 -5.94 -10.36 -12.92
C VAL A 531 -5.18 -11.62 -12.50
N ARG A 532 -4.45 -11.60 -11.39
CA ARG A 532 -3.75 -12.79 -10.88
C ARG A 532 -4.72 -13.86 -10.36
N GLU A 533 -5.79 -13.47 -9.66
CA GLU A 533 -6.84 -14.39 -9.19
C GLU A 533 -7.57 -15.06 -10.35
N GLU A 534 -7.89 -14.32 -11.42
CA GLU A 534 -8.62 -14.86 -12.58
C GLU A 534 -7.71 -15.66 -13.55
N HIS A 535 -6.49 -15.17 -13.82
CA HIS A 535 -5.64 -15.73 -14.88
C HIS A 535 -4.46 -16.57 -14.39
N GLY A 536 -4.20 -16.60 -13.08
CA GLY A 536 -3.15 -17.39 -12.45
C GLY A 536 -1.78 -17.23 -13.13
N ASP A 537 -1.19 -18.35 -13.55
CA ASP A 537 0.12 -18.39 -14.21
C ASP A 537 0.19 -17.68 -15.57
N ALA A 538 -0.95 -17.27 -16.15
CA ALA A 538 -0.97 -16.45 -17.36
C ALA A 538 -0.75 -14.95 -17.08
N CYS A 539 -0.57 -14.55 -15.81
CA CYS A 539 -0.27 -13.18 -15.38
C CYS A 539 1.18 -13.06 -14.87
N ARG A 540 1.86 -11.95 -15.21
CA ARG A 540 3.13 -11.53 -14.60
C ARG A 540 3.05 -10.07 -14.20
N ILE A 541 3.52 -9.74 -13.02
CA ILE A 541 3.51 -8.38 -12.48
C ILE A 541 4.94 -7.91 -12.22
N ILE A 542 5.31 -6.78 -12.81
CA ILE A 542 6.63 -6.15 -12.68
C ILE A 542 6.45 -4.78 -12.02
N GLY A 543 6.91 -4.63 -10.78
CA GLY A 543 6.89 -3.36 -10.04
C GLY A 543 8.15 -2.52 -10.27
N MET A 544 8.13 -1.24 -9.91
CA MET A 544 9.33 -0.40 -9.99
C MET A 544 9.53 0.49 -8.76
N THR A 545 10.76 0.55 -8.27
CA THR A 545 11.11 1.34 -7.09
C THR A 545 12.22 2.35 -7.41
N THR A 546 12.30 3.40 -6.60
CA THR A 546 13.39 4.39 -6.66
C THR A 546 13.81 4.78 -5.27
N TYR A 547 15.08 5.15 -5.04
CA TYR A 547 15.55 5.64 -3.74
C TYR A 547 15.44 7.17 -3.62
N THR A 548 15.84 7.92 -4.64
CA THR A 548 15.75 9.38 -4.69
C THR A 548 15.72 9.88 -6.14
N GLY A 549 15.84 11.19 -6.34
CA GLY A 549 15.86 11.83 -7.66
C GLY A 549 14.78 12.88 -7.83
N ALA A 550 14.42 13.17 -9.07
CA ALA A 550 13.38 14.13 -9.40
C ALA A 550 12.12 13.42 -9.94
N VAL A 551 10.95 14.00 -9.66
CA VAL A 551 9.64 13.56 -10.15
C VAL A 551 8.84 14.75 -10.67
N THR A 552 8.02 14.54 -11.69
CA THR A 552 6.97 15.51 -12.08
C THR A 552 5.72 15.26 -11.27
N ALA A 553 5.33 16.20 -10.42
CA ALA A 553 4.14 16.09 -9.57
C ALA A 553 3.54 17.48 -9.32
N ALA A 554 2.26 17.53 -8.94
CA ALA A 554 1.62 18.74 -8.45
C ALA A 554 1.74 18.84 -6.92
N GLY A 555 1.67 20.06 -6.38
CA GLY A 555 1.61 20.28 -4.92
C GLY A 555 0.22 20.01 -4.31
N GLU A 556 -0.81 20.11 -5.14
CA GLU A 556 -2.21 19.88 -4.81
C GLU A 556 -2.97 19.32 -6.01
N TRP A 557 -4.15 18.77 -5.75
CA TRP A 557 -5.01 18.21 -6.80
C TRP A 557 -5.42 19.28 -7.81
N GLY A 558 -5.26 18.97 -9.10
CA GLY A 558 -5.57 19.90 -10.19
C GLY A 558 -4.51 20.99 -10.43
N GLY A 559 -3.41 21.00 -9.66
CA GLY A 559 -2.33 21.95 -9.85
C GLY A 559 -1.47 21.68 -11.09
N GLU A 560 -0.66 22.68 -11.48
CA GLU A 560 0.27 22.58 -12.59
C GLU A 560 1.43 21.59 -12.31
N PRO A 561 1.98 20.93 -13.35
CA PRO A 561 3.10 20.02 -13.20
C PRO A 561 4.34 20.76 -12.71
N ARG A 562 4.99 20.25 -11.67
CA ARG A 562 6.25 20.79 -11.16
C ARG A 562 7.32 19.72 -11.08
N ARG A 563 8.55 20.10 -11.40
CA ARG A 563 9.73 19.26 -11.20
C ARG A 563 10.18 19.36 -9.75
N THR A 564 9.99 18.30 -8.98
CA THR A 564 10.24 18.26 -7.52
C THR A 564 11.25 17.16 -7.16
N TRP A 565 12.07 17.41 -6.14
CA TRP A 565 12.98 16.42 -5.56
C TRP A 565 12.24 15.45 -4.64
N LEU A 566 12.47 14.16 -4.85
CA LEU A 566 12.11 13.11 -3.91
C LEU A 566 13.08 13.13 -2.74
N ARG A 567 12.57 13.03 -1.51
CA ARG A 567 13.45 12.79 -0.36
C ARG A 567 14.12 11.42 -0.51
N PRO A 568 15.32 11.24 0.08
CA PRO A 568 15.85 9.90 0.29
C PRO A 568 14.81 9.02 0.95
N ALA A 569 14.77 7.75 0.58
CA ALA A 569 13.76 6.84 1.10
C ALA A 569 13.86 6.64 2.62
N LEU A 570 12.81 6.10 3.23
CA LEU A 570 12.84 5.83 4.68
C LEU A 570 13.87 4.74 4.98
N SER A 571 14.61 4.89 6.08
CA SER A 571 15.72 4.00 6.45
C SER A 571 15.33 2.53 6.70
N ASP A 572 14.04 2.23 6.86
CA ASP A 572 13.50 0.88 7.03
C ASP A 572 12.72 0.37 5.80
N SER A 573 12.71 1.15 4.72
CA SER A 573 11.96 0.86 3.49
C SER A 573 12.64 -0.18 2.59
N VAL A 574 11.86 -0.70 1.64
CA VAL A 574 12.37 -1.50 0.52
C VAL A 574 13.39 -0.70 -0.30
N GLU A 575 13.11 0.58 -0.54
CA GLU A 575 13.94 1.45 -1.35
C GLU A 575 15.32 1.71 -0.73
N GLU A 576 15.41 1.89 0.59
CA GLU A 576 16.70 1.99 1.30
C GLU A 576 17.46 0.66 1.21
N LEU A 577 16.79 -0.47 1.42
CA LEU A 577 17.43 -1.78 1.31
C LEU A 577 18.02 -2.00 -0.10
N PHE A 578 17.33 -1.54 -1.13
CA PHE A 578 17.83 -1.57 -2.52
C PHE A 578 18.95 -0.56 -2.77
N HIS A 579 18.91 0.62 -2.15
CA HIS A 579 20.02 1.57 -2.18
C HIS A 579 21.32 0.96 -1.63
N GLU A 580 21.24 0.24 -0.50
CA GLU A 580 22.40 -0.39 0.15
C GLU A 580 23.03 -1.52 -0.69
N VAL A 581 22.30 -2.11 -1.65
CA VAL A 581 22.85 -3.07 -2.62
C VAL A 581 24.03 -2.47 -3.37
N GLY A 582 24.04 -1.15 -3.60
CA GLY A 582 25.13 -0.43 -4.25
C GLY A 582 25.15 -0.54 -5.79
N GLU A 583 24.39 -1.47 -6.35
CA GLU A 583 24.08 -1.51 -7.78
C GLU A 583 22.98 -0.48 -8.08
N LYS A 584 23.21 0.42 -9.04
CA LYS A 584 22.34 1.60 -9.24
C LYS A 584 21.07 1.29 -10.02
N ARG A 585 21.11 0.26 -10.87
CA ARG A 585 19.97 -0.16 -11.68
C ARG A 585 19.97 -1.67 -11.83
N PHE A 586 18.96 -2.33 -11.29
CA PHE A 586 18.87 -3.78 -11.32
C PHE A 586 17.44 -4.27 -11.30
N LEU A 587 17.28 -5.53 -11.71
CA LEU A 587 16.07 -6.32 -11.60
C LEU A 587 16.28 -7.39 -10.53
N VAL A 588 15.30 -7.59 -9.65
CA VAL A 588 15.18 -8.81 -8.86
C VAL A 588 14.05 -9.64 -9.45
N TRP A 589 14.37 -10.80 -10.03
CA TRP A 589 13.38 -11.77 -10.48
C TRP A 589 13.22 -12.86 -9.42
N PHE A 590 12.10 -12.82 -8.70
CA PHE A 590 11.95 -13.59 -7.48
C PHE A 590 11.96 -15.11 -7.66
N ALA A 591 11.44 -15.62 -8.78
CA ALA A 591 11.51 -17.06 -9.06
C ALA A 591 12.94 -17.58 -9.23
N ALA A 592 13.86 -16.73 -9.68
CA ALA A 592 15.28 -17.04 -9.84
C ALA A 592 16.18 -16.51 -8.69
N ALA A 593 15.59 -15.86 -7.69
CA ALA A 593 16.31 -15.19 -6.61
C ALA A 593 15.79 -15.64 -5.22
N PRO A 594 16.02 -16.90 -4.81
CA PRO A 594 15.44 -17.46 -3.59
C PRO A 594 15.89 -16.73 -2.32
N ARG A 595 17.15 -16.30 -2.23
CA ARG A 595 17.63 -15.58 -1.02
C ARG A 595 17.03 -14.19 -0.93
N SER A 596 16.96 -13.48 -2.05
CA SER A 596 16.30 -12.18 -2.18
C SER A 596 14.82 -12.28 -1.84
N SER A 597 14.19 -13.38 -2.26
CA SER A 597 12.79 -13.65 -1.98
C SER A 597 12.52 -13.84 -0.50
N ASP A 598 13.37 -14.58 0.20
CA ASP A 598 13.21 -14.76 1.65
C ASP A 598 13.38 -13.45 2.41
N VAL A 599 14.32 -12.58 1.99
CA VAL A 599 14.48 -11.22 2.54
C VAL A 599 13.23 -10.36 2.30
N LEU A 600 12.65 -10.42 1.10
CA LEU A 600 11.56 -9.55 0.64
C LEU A 600 10.15 -10.12 0.88
N ARG A 601 10.04 -11.25 1.60
CA ARG A 601 8.78 -11.73 2.21
C ARG A 601 8.36 -10.91 3.43
N SER A 602 9.31 -10.21 4.06
CA SER A 602 9.01 -9.40 5.25
C SER A 602 8.30 -8.10 4.88
N ALA A 603 7.27 -7.72 5.63
CA ALA A 603 6.48 -6.52 5.38
C ALA A 603 7.27 -5.24 5.71
N ARG A 604 7.68 -4.50 4.68
CA ARG A 604 8.47 -3.26 4.79
C ARG A 604 7.67 -2.07 4.24
N PRO A 605 7.95 -0.83 4.71
CA PRO A 605 7.48 0.36 4.02
C PRO A 605 7.94 0.32 2.56
N GLN A 606 7.02 0.58 1.66
CA GLN A 606 7.25 0.72 0.23
C GLN A 606 6.75 2.09 -0.18
N ARG A 607 7.52 2.78 -1.02
CA ARG A 607 7.14 4.11 -1.50
C ARG A 607 6.28 4.01 -2.75
N MET A 608 5.21 4.77 -2.77
CA MET A 608 4.42 5.07 -3.96
C MET A 608 4.03 6.54 -3.97
N ILE A 609 3.91 7.13 -5.16
CA ILE A 609 3.77 8.59 -5.30
C ILE A 609 2.71 8.86 -6.37
N PRO A 610 1.53 9.37 -5.99
CA PRO A 610 0.47 9.67 -6.94
C PRO A 610 0.80 10.95 -7.73
N ALA A 611 -0.21 11.49 -8.43
CA ALA A 611 -0.10 12.78 -9.12
C ALA A 611 0.32 13.94 -8.20
N VAL A 612 -0.01 13.86 -6.90
CA VAL A 612 0.28 14.90 -5.90
C VAL A 612 1.39 14.43 -4.96
N TYR A 613 2.52 15.14 -4.95
CA TYR A 613 3.65 14.82 -4.08
C TYR A 613 3.83 15.89 -2.99
N ARG A 614 4.04 15.44 -1.76
CA ARG A 614 4.15 16.30 -0.56
C ARG A 614 5.31 15.83 0.33
N PRO A 615 6.52 16.40 0.16
CA PRO A 615 7.73 15.95 0.86
C PRO A 615 7.61 15.99 2.40
N ARG A 616 6.89 16.97 2.95
CA ARG A 616 6.77 17.16 4.40
C ARG A 616 5.97 16.06 5.10
N SER A 617 5.00 15.47 4.41
CA SER A 617 4.11 14.44 4.96
C SER A 617 4.31 13.07 4.28
N GLU A 618 5.46 12.87 3.63
CA GLU A 618 5.72 11.69 2.80
C GLU A 618 5.55 10.37 3.54
N ARG A 619 6.11 10.25 4.76
CA ARG A 619 5.97 9.03 5.59
C ARG A 619 4.51 8.60 5.80
N GLY A 620 3.59 9.54 5.96
CA GLY A 620 2.18 9.24 6.26
C GLY A 620 1.27 9.18 5.04
N ARG A 621 1.77 9.47 3.84
CA ARG A 621 0.94 9.61 2.62
C ARG A 621 1.43 8.82 1.41
N HIS A 622 2.74 8.59 1.35
CA HIS A 622 3.42 8.01 0.19
C HIS A 622 4.13 6.70 0.55
N TYR A 623 3.92 6.21 1.78
CA TYR A 623 4.42 4.92 2.23
C TYR A 623 3.29 4.09 2.81
N PHE A 624 3.37 2.80 2.54
CA PHE A 624 2.53 1.78 3.13
C PHE A 624 3.33 0.50 3.27
N ARG A 625 2.84 -0.46 4.06
CA ARG A 625 3.56 -1.73 4.25
C ARG A 625 3.17 -2.74 3.17
N ALA A 626 4.19 -3.36 2.57
CA ALA A 626 4.01 -4.42 1.58
C ALA A 626 5.05 -5.53 1.73
N ARG A 627 4.64 -6.75 1.36
CA ARG A 627 5.51 -7.91 1.14
C ARG A 627 5.88 -7.94 -0.33
N LEU A 628 6.98 -7.29 -0.69
CA LEU A 628 7.35 -7.03 -2.09
C LEU A 628 7.44 -8.32 -2.94
N ARG A 629 7.88 -9.43 -2.34
CA ARG A 629 7.95 -10.75 -3.00
C ARG A 629 6.57 -11.28 -3.44
N ASP A 630 5.53 -10.97 -2.68
CA ASP A 630 4.19 -11.48 -2.93
C ASP A 630 3.39 -10.48 -3.79
N GLU A 631 3.74 -9.20 -3.73
CA GLU A 631 3.14 -8.14 -4.54
C GLU A 631 3.51 -8.28 -6.03
N PHE A 632 4.78 -8.60 -6.33
CA PHE A 632 5.30 -8.65 -7.70
C PHE A 632 6.02 -9.97 -8.02
N ASP A 633 6.06 -10.33 -9.31
CA ASP A 633 6.90 -11.44 -9.81
C ASP A 633 8.36 -11.01 -10.02
N ALA A 634 8.56 -9.71 -10.30
CA ALA A 634 9.87 -9.08 -10.33
C ALA A 634 9.78 -7.58 -10.02
N VAL A 635 10.89 -7.00 -9.56
CA VAL A 635 10.98 -5.56 -9.30
C VAL A 635 12.20 -4.96 -9.99
N LEU A 636 11.99 -3.87 -10.72
CA LEU A 636 13.04 -3.01 -11.25
C LEU A 636 13.35 -1.89 -10.25
N HIS A 637 14.61 -1.72 -9.91
CA HIS A 637 15.06 -0.64 -9.06
C HIS A 637 15.91 0.36 -9.85
N PHE A 638 15.63 1.65 -9.67
CA PHE A 638 16.41 2.77 -10.18
C PHE A 638 16.78 3.67 -9.01
N ASP A 639 18.04 3.64 -8.58
CA ASP A 639 18.48 4.33 -7.36
C ASP A 639 18.23 5.85 -7.40
N GLU A 640 18.53 6.47 -8.53
CA GLU A 640 18.25 7.89 -8.79
C GLU A 640 17.47 8.05 -10.10
N THR A 641 16.36 8.78 -10.03
CA THR A 641 15.45 8.99 -11.16
C THR A 641 15.32 10.45 -11.57
N ARG A 642 14.77 10.68 -12.77
CA ARG A 642 14.48 11.99 -13.35
C ARG A 642 12.99 12.19 -13.50
N ALA A 643 12.59 13.45 -13.46
CA ALA A 643 11.21 13.85 -13.70
C ALA A 643 10.85 13.62 -15.17
N VAL A 644 9.68 13.05 -15.44
CA VAL A 644 9.17 12.87 -16.80
C VAL A 644 8.80 14.23 -17.40
N GLU A 645 9.22 14.48 -18.64
CA GLU A 645 9.00 15.75 -19.33
C GLU A 645 7.57 15.83 -19.90
N PRO A 646 6.69 16.71 -19.38
CA PRO A 646 5.36 16.90 -19.93
C PRO A 646 5.41 17.54 -21.32
N LEU A 647 4.44 17.25 -22.19
CA LEU A 647 4.36 17.94 -23.49
C LEU A 647 3.82 19.37 -23.38
N ASP A 648 3.08 19.67 -22.30
CA ASP A 648 2.52 20.99 -22.03
C ASP A 648 3.29 21.63 -20.85
N GLY A 649 3.79 22.86 -20.98
CA GLY A 649 4.20 23.68 -19.83
C GLY A 649 5.69 23.87 -19.55
N ALA A 650 6.50 24.25 -20.55
CA ALA A 650 7.90 24.65 -20.35
C ALA A 650 8.12 25.90 -19.47
N GLY A 651 7.07 26.59 -19.03
CA GLY A 651 7.15 27.88 -18.33
C GLY A 651 7.46 27.83 -16.83
N GLU A 652 7.15 26.72 -16.15
CA GLU A 652 7.43 26.50 -14.71
C GLU A 652 8.06 25.12 -14.42
N TRP A 653 8.54 24.42 -15.47
CA TRP A 653 9.23 23.12 -15.33
C TRP A 653 10.72 23.29 -14.93
N GLU A 654 11.02 24.33 -14.15
CA GLU A 654 12.33 24.49 -13.51
C GLU A 654 12.41 23.62 -12.26
N LEU A 655 13.59 23.07 -11.98
CA LEU A 655 13.81 22.25 -10.79
C LEU A 655 13.65 23.14 -9.54
N GLY A 656 12.60 22.89 -8.77
CA GLY A 656 12.38 23.61 -7.51
C GLY A 656 13.60 23.46 -6.57
N PRO A 657 13.86 24.45 -5.71
CA PRO A 657 14.98 24.38 -4.77
C PRO A 657 14.86 23.10 -3.92
N LEU A 658 16.01 22.51 -3.56
CA LEU A 658 16.04 21.43 -2.59
C LEU A 658 15.23 21.85 -1.34
N PRO A 659 14.31 21.00 -0.85
CA PRO A 659 13.57 21.29 0.38
C PRO A 659 14.55 21.72 1.49
N ARG A 660 14.22 22.77 2.27
CA ARG A 660 15.12 23.28 3.32
C ARG A 660 15.50 22.23 4.39
N ASP A 661 14.72 21.16 4.49
CA ASP A 661 14.89 20.04 5.41
C ASP A 661 15.48 18.79 4.73
N PHE A 662 16.01 18.91 3.50
CA PHE A 662 16.83 17.86 2.91
C PHE A 662 18.06 17.67 3.79
N PRO A 663 18.41 16.44 4.20
CA PRO A 663 19.63 16.23 4.97
C PRO A 663 20.81 16.74 4.13
N SER A 664 21.44 17.82 4.59
CA SER A 664 22.68 18.30 3.99
C SER A 664 23.73 17.24 4.28
N GLY A 665 24.08 16.46 3.27
CA GLY A 665 25.16 15.48 3.38
C GLY A 665 26.45 16.16 3.83
N ALA A 666 26.93 15.78 5.00
CA ALA A 666 28.29 16.00 5.48
C ALA A 666 28.77 14.70 6.11
#